data_AF-A0A010QKG3-F1
#
_entry.id   AF-A0A010QKG3-F1
#
_cell.length_a   1.000
_cell.length_b   1.000
_cell.length_c   1.000
_cell.angle_alpha   90.00
_cell.angle_beta   90.00
_cell.angle_gamma   90.00
#
_symmetry.space_group_name_H-M   'P 1'
#
loop_
_entity.id
_entity.type
_entity.pdbx_description
1 polymer ?
#
loop_
_entity_poly.entity_id
_entity_poly.type
_entity_poly.pdbx_seq_one_letter_code
_entity_poly.pdbx_strand_id
1 'polypeptide(L)'
;MFKCDLRVPRCSTCEKQNEQCNITDRVTYTYAAVKSLQDRIIELQARLDAVSEATASQTGPVVGPGQFDDVRKEAEEIGVLAIGRPSGYSERIYMGSATGSTFARIFFKQIHLSVSSPVLRSGRQEFPAHDHELVRNNAALPPQPVAKFLLTTYISRIHPWWPFVSLPFLRGSLARIYEDPARCTLYQKFLILMMLALASATCTEAQEYRRMMDLNTPTDYFQTGLQFFLNIHDHPRDLQGLHSVLLLCLWMLGSNIRNHGDDLWQMSRYAMSTAIEMGLHRRSVTPGDLSSDDREIRNRTWWCVYALERQVAVITGRVLSVREHAIDAPKPSVSPLDELTDQEGRAAPSFQKLNVKLFNHLMRLRQIGGRVLESVYIARGPDGRASRTTFQEICNEVEKIQQELESWKRDMEALNFKGTREYSEMKIEYGLLLLLMYRPSPTFMIPSKEMAEICSRAVSGTVRQWQKLEFQHGITAVCRCIRQVHSILMVGLAGLYCDWHVQAMNQSPEPPLLYSHGNNVALCMDLIERGTARMKEEGLLKYRDLLQAVRIKVYGPVTWEPPVAQTQPTDASPVAPVNVPHTLSLLDTDNTQSNMFFQGDGLETYMNQVSGYFDNAQLGLDEGLTAWFDTFMDELQSSRIDTDSRYEVGIRDGVTGKFRLVPREQATVSVFDSNFLIGDGIWEGIRAVRGRVQFAKEHINRLFQSAKAMYMDLGLTKGDLLSLLHQTLDANDMGNEPHVHMRLVVSRGLKSTPYQNPHVNIGLPLIVIIPEIKAVDPIAKSRGLRLGTTWVRRGPPDVKDEQWNHISKATDVQACVHANFMGVDEALMLDLNGFVKTCNSVNFFIVRGDEVWAPTKDNQMMGITRQKTIDVCRAAGITVRELDFALTEVYGADEAFCTGTFPSQIHVTEVDGRVIGDGKRGALTEVIQKLYAAEVERDVARSREQIQAELEQARDLSVLDRLKSKL
;
A
#
# COMPACT_ATOMS: atom_id res chain seq x y z
N MET A 1 -35.67 -61.26 16.48
CA MET A 1 -35.59 -60.11 15.55
C MET A 1 -34.57 -60.48 14.46
N PHE A 2 -35.03 -60.86 13.28
CA PHE A 2 -34.14 -61.30 12.19
C PHE A 2 -33.49 -60.09 11.51
N LYS A 3 -32.21 -60.17 11.13
CA LYS A 3 -31.49 -59.10 10.41
C LYS A 3 -31.86 -59.11 8.91
N CYS A 4 -32.19 -57.94 8.37
CA CYS A 4 -32.43 -57.71 6.94
C CYS A 4 -31.10 -57.41 6.24
N ASP A 5 -30.84 -58.04 5.10
CA ASP A 5 -29.59 -57.91 4.32
C ASP A 5 -29.71 -57.01 3.08
N LEU A 6 -30.84 -56.30 2.91
CA LEU A 6 -31.07 -55.25 1.91
C LEU A 6 -30.91 -55.67 0.44
N ARG A 7 -30.97 -56.98 0.13
CA ARG A 7 -31.04 -57.46 -1.26
C ARG A 7 -32.35 -57.06 -1.94
N VAL A 8 -32.26 -56.66 -3.20
CA VAL A 8 -33.38 -56.28 -4.08
C VAL A 8 -33.51 -57.36 -5.18
N PRO A 9 -34.72 -57.83 -5.54
CA PRO A 9 -36.05 -57.35 -5.15
C PRO A 9 -36.58 -57.90 -3.80
N ARG A 10 -35.90 -58.87 -3.18
CA ARG A 10 -36.25 -59.41 -1.85
C ARG A 10 -35.00 -59.68 -1.04
N CYS A 11 -35.03 -59.35 0.25
CA CYS A 11 -33.94 -59.66 1.18
C CYS A 11 -33.91 -61.18 1.43
N SER A 12 -32.74 -61.74 1.72
CA SER A 12 -32.55 -63.20 1.81
C SER A 12 -33.38 -63.82 2.94
N THR A 13 -33.73 -63.03 3.96
CA THR A 13 -34.61 -63.43 5.05
C THR A 13 -36.08 -63.48 4.61
N CYS A 14 -36.57 -62.46 3.88
CA CYS A 14 -37.95 -62.43 3.34
C CYS A 14 -38.15 -63.43 2.18
N GLU A 15 -37.11 -63.68 1.39
CA GLU A 15 -37.11 -64.69 0.33
C GLU A 15 -37.26 -66.11 0.93
N LYS A 16 -36.53 -66.41 2.01
CA LYS A 16 -36.63 -67.70 2.72
C LYS A 16 -37.97 -67.93 3.41
N GLN A 17 -38.63 -66.87 3.88
CA GLN A 17 -39.92 -66.95 4.57
C GLN A 17 -41.11 -66.77 3.62
N ASN A 18 -40.87 -66.53 2.33
CA ASN A 18 -41.88 -66.27 1.31
C ASN A 18 -42.84 -65.10 1.65
N GLU A 19 -42.34 -64.09 2.34
CA GLU A 19 -43.07 -62.88 2.72
C GLU A 19 -42.77 -61.71 1.78
N GLN A 20 -43.70 -60.76 1.66
CA GLN A 20 -43.51 -59.55 0.86
C GLN A 20 -42.47 -58.63 1.53
N CYS A 21 -41.37 -58.34 0.81
CA CYS A 21 -40.29 -57.51 1.33
C CYS A 21 -40.69 -56.02 1.29
N ASN A 22 -41.18 -55.48 2.42
CA ASN A 22 -41.58 -54.08 2.54
C ASN A 22 -40.37 -53.20 2.90
N ILE A 23 -39.74 -52.57 1.90
CA ILE A 23 -38.57 -51.67 2.08
C ILE A 23 -38.97 -50.28 2.60
N THR A 24 -40.26 -49.97 2.61
CA THR A 24 -40.80 -48.63 2.91
C THR A 24 -40.52 -48.20 4.35
N ASP A 25 -40.38 -49.15 5.29
CA ASP A 25 -40.07 -48.85 6.70
C ASP A 25 -38.61 -48.45 6.97
N ARG A 26 -37.72 -48.55 5.98
CA ARG A 26 -36.32 -48.08 6.08
C ARG A 26 -36.03 -46.87 5.18
N VAL A 27 -36.99 -46.49 4.33
CA VAL A 27 -36.90 -45.34 3.43
C VAL A 27 -38.28 -44.69 3.34
N THR A 28 -38.69 -43.99 4.40
CA THR A 28 -39.52 -42.76 4.39
C THR A 28 -40.00 -42.45 5.82
N TYR A 29 -40.17 -41.16 6.11
CA TYR A 29 -40.45 -40.60 7.44
C TYR A 29 -41.72 -41.18 8.09
N THR A 30 -41.73 -41.28 9.42
CA THR A 30 -42.89 -41.77 10.21
C THR A 30 -44.13 -40.87 10.03
N TYR A 31 -45.32 -41.46 9.92
CA TYR A 31 -46.61 -40.73 9.81
C TYR A 31 -46.82 -39.68 10.93
N ALA A 32 -46.30 -39.93 12.13
CA ALA A 32 -46.33 -38.97 13.24
C ALA A 32 -45.56 -37.67 12.92
N ALA A 33 -44.46 -37.75 12.17
CA ALA A 33 -43.68 -36.59 11.74
C ALA A 33 -44.40 -35.81 10.63
N VAL A 34 -45.05 -36.51 9.70
CA VAL A 34 -45.87 -35.87 8.65
C VAL A 34 -47.08 -35.15 9.26
N LYS A 35 -47.74 -35.78 10.23
CA LYS A 35 -48.86 -35.18 10.96
C LYS A 35 -48.45 -33.97 11.80
N SER A 36 -47.30 -34.07 12.50
CA SER A 36 -46.72 -32.94 13.24
C SER A 36 -46.40 -31.74 12.34
N LEU A 37 -45.96 -31.96 11.10
CA LEU A 37 -45.68 -30.89 10.14
C LEU A 37 -46.97 -30.27 9.59
N GLN A 38 -48.00 -31.07 9.32
CA GLN A 38 -49.32 -30.58 8.90
C GLN A 38 -49.99 -29.74 10.00
N ASP A 39 -49.93 -30.20 11.25
CA ASP A 39 -50.48 -29.47 12.40
C ASP A 39 -49.75 -28.13 12.60
N ARG A 40 -48.42 -28.10 12.39
CA ARG A 40 -47.61 -26.88 12.48
C ARG A 40 -47.90 -25.87 11.37
N ILE A 41 -48.16 -26.35 10.16
CA ILE A 41 -48.56 -25.50 9.03
C ILE A 41 -49.91 -24.83 9.31
N ILE A 42 -50.89 -25.58 9.82
CA ILE A 42 -52.21 -25.05 10.19
C ILE A 42 -52.10 -23.99 11.31
N GLU A 43 -51.27 -24.25 12.33
CA GLU A 43 -51.02 -23.30 13.42
C GLU A 43 -50.36 -21.99 12.91
N LEU A 44 -49.40 -22.10 11.99
CA LEU A 44 -48.70 -20.94 11.43
C LEU A 44 -49.59 -20.13 10.48
N GLN A 45 -50.44 -20.78 9.68
CA GLN A 45 -51.44 -20.09 8.85
C GLN A 45 -52.39 -19.27 9.73
N ALA A 46 -52.90 -19.86 10.83
CA ALA A 46 -53.79 -19.16 11.75
C ALA A 46 -53.14 -17.96 12.44
N ARG A 47 -51.84 -18.03 12.74
CA ARG A 47 -51.08 -16.90 13.31
C ARG A 47 -50.81 -15.80 12.28
N LEU A 48 -50.60 -16.17 11.01
CA LEU A 48 -50.39 -15.21 9.93
C LEU A 48 -51.66 -14.41 9.60
N ASP A 49 -52.81 -15.08 9.64
CA ASP A 49 -54.12 -14.45 9.44
C ASP A 49 -54.46 -13.49 10.60
N ALA A 50 -54.16 -13.87 11.84
CA ALA A 50 -54.34 -13.01 13.02
C ALA A 50 -53.42 -11.77 13.04
N VAL A 51 -52.22 -11.86 12.47
CA VAL A 51 -51.28 -10.73 12.36
C VAL A 51 -51.71 -9.77 11.22
N SER A 52 -52.24 -10.30 10.12
CA SER A 52 -52.78 -9.46 9.03
C SER A 52 -53.96 -8.60 9.48
N GLU A 53 -54.80 -9.08 10.40
CA GLU A 53 -55.91 -8.30 10.95
C GLU A 53 -55.49 -7.25 12.00
N ALA A 54 -54.41 -7.49 12.76
CA ALA A 54 -53.93 -6.57 13.80
C ALA A 54 -53.13 -5.36 13.26
N THR A 55 -52.63 -5.43 12.02
CA THR A 55 -51.76 -4.38 11.45
C THR A 55 -52.54 -3.18 10.87
N ALA A 56 -53.88 -3.18 10.95
CA ALA A 56 -54.74 -2.11 10.45
C ALA A 56 -54.98 -0.96 11.45
N SER A 57 -54.54 -1.07 12.72
CA SER A 57 -54.68 0.03 13.68
C SER A 57 -53.50 0.12 14.65
N GLN A 58 -52.56 1.02 14.38
CA GLN A 58 -51.81 1.83 15.38
C GLN A 58 -50.70 2.63 14.69
N THR A 59 -50.96 3.92 14.46
CA THR A 59 -49.95 4.94 14.14
C THR A 59 -49.52 5.59 15.46
N GLY A 60 -48.35 5.21 15.98
CA GLY A 60 -47.67 5.82 17.14
C GLY A 60 -46.52 6.73 16.71
N PRO A 61 -46.06 7.67 17.56
CA PRO A 61 -45.44 8.92 17.13
C PRO A 61 -44.01 8.75 16.61
N VAL A 62 -43.73 9.53 15.57
CA VAL A 62 -42.44 9.68 14.90
C VAL A 62 -41.42 10.28 15.88
N VAL A 63 -40.42 9.48 16.25
CA VAL A 63 -39.17 9.98 16.84
C VAL A 63 -38.38 10.69 15.74
N GLY A 64 -37.90 11.90 16.07
CA GLY A 64 -37.29 12.86 15.14
C GLY A 64 -36.06 12.34 14.38
N PRO A 65 -35.65 13.06 13.32
CA PRO A 65 -34.62 12.61 12.40
C PRO A 65 -33.23 12.71 13.06
N GLY A 66 -32.58 11.58 13.27
CA GLY A 66 -31.12 11.53 13.38
C GLY A 66 -30.52 11.57 11.97
N GLN A 67 -29.80 12.65 11.66
CA GLN A 67 -28.98 12.79 10.46
C GLN A 67 -27.81 11.79 10.50
N PHE A 68 -27.49 11.17 9.37
CA PHE A 68 -26.23 10.44 9.17
C PHE A 68 -25.69 10.70 7.75
N ASP A 69 -24.53 11.34 7.68
CA ASP A 69 -23.82 11.80 6.47
C ASP A 69 -22.55 10.95 6.13
N ASP A 70 -22.40 9.73 6.65
CA ASP A 70 -21.08 9.09 6.84
C ASP A 70 -20.60 8.11 5.73
N VAL A 71 -19.83 8.65 4.76
CA VAL A 71 -19.09 7.95 3.66
C VAL A 71 -18.31 6.70 4.09
N ARG A 72 -17.91 6.62 5.36
CA ARG A 72 -17.19 5.48 5.91
C ARG A 72 -18.03 4.21 5.85
N LYS A 73 -19.33 4.31 6.07
CA LYS A 73 -20.24 3.18 6.14
C LYS A 73 -20.41 2.50 4.79
N GLU A 74 -20.59 3.27 3.71
CA GLU A 74 -20.72 2.74 2.35
C GLU A 74 -19.42 2.06 1.89
N ALA A 75 -18.26 2.63 2.23
CA ALA A 75 -16.97 2.02 1.93
C ALA A 75 -16.76 0.70 2.69
N GLU A 76 -17.21 0.60 3.94
CA GLU A 76 -17.18 -0.64 4.73
C GLU A 76 -18.12 -1.71 4.13
N GLU A 77 -19.28 -1.33 3.61
CA GLU A 77 -20.22 -2.27 2.96
C GLU A 77 -19.65 -2.92 1.69
N ILE A 78 -18.75 -2.26 0.97
CA ILE A 78 -17.99 -2.85 -0.14
C ILE A 78 -17.05 -3.94 0.39
N GLY A 79 -16.40 -3.71 1.54
CA GLY A 79 -15.53 -4.69 2.18
C GLY A 79 -16.30 -5.93 2.66
N VAL A 80 -17.50 -5.72 3.21
CA VAL A 80 -18.42 -6.81 3.61
C VAL A 80 -18.79 -7.69 2.41
N LEU A 81 -18.99 -7.11 1.23
CA LEU A 81 -19.32 -7.87 0.01
C LEU A 81 -18.22 -8.90 -0.36
N ALA A 82 -16.95 -8.56 -0.12
CA ALA A 82 -15.82 -9.45 -0.38
C ALA A 82 -15.73 -10.63 0.61
N ILE A 83 -16.08 -10.40 1.88
CA ILE A 83 -15.97 -11.38 2.96
C ILE A 83 -17.19 -12.32 2.97
N GLY A 84 -18.36 -11.83 2.58
CA GLY A 84 -19.65 -12.47 2.81
C GLY A 84 -20.44 -11.73 3.89
N ARG A 85 -21.76 -11.89 3.92
CA ARG A 85 -22.61 -11.15 4.87
C ARG A 85 -22.30 -11.61 6.31
N PRO A 86 -22.02 -10.70 7.26
CA PRO A 86 -21.73 -11.05 8.64
C PRO A 86 -22.91 -11.77 9.29
N SER A 87 -22.63 -12.82 10.06
CA SER A 87 -23.65 -13.48 10.88
C SER A 87 -24.09 -12.55 12.02
N GLY A 88 -25.33 -12.72 12.53
CA GLY A 88 -25.84 -11.94 13.68
C GLY A 88 -24.99 -12.06 14.96
N TYR A 89 -24.07 -13.01 15.04
CA TYR A 89 -23.15 -13.19 16.17
C TYR A 89 -21.85 -12.37 16.08
N SER A 90 -21.53 -11.74 14.93
CA SER A 90 -20.29 -10.99 14.76
C SER A 90 -20.58 -9.54 14.34
N GLU A 91 -20.90 -8.69 15.30
CA GLU A 91 -21.09 -7.25 15.06
C GLU A 91 -19.80 -6.52 14.62
N ARG A 92 -18.62 -7.19 14.67
CA ARG A 92 -17.32 -6.63 14.24
C ARG A 92 -16.44 -7.69 13.57
N ILE A 93 -16.56 -7.84 12.25
CA ILE A 93 -15.62 -8.66 11.45
C ILE A 93 -14.45 -7.76 10.99
N TYR A 94 -13.21 -8.22 11.19
CA TYR A 94 -12.04 -7.54 10.63
C TYR A 94 -12.08 -7.56 9.10
N MET A 95 -12.05 -6.36 8.51
CA MET A 95 -11.99 -6.12 7.07
C MET A 95 -10.58 -5.72 6.67
N GLY A 96 -9.97 -6.50 5.79
CA GLY A 96 -8.67 -6.16 5.23
C GLY A 96 -8.76 -4.99 4.24
N SER A 97 -7.70 -4.18 4.15
CA SER A 97 -7.61 -3.04 3.23
C SER A 97 -7.74 -3.45 1.75
N ALA A 98 -7.28 -4.65 1.38
CA ALA A 98 -7.36 -5.19 0.03
C ALA A 98 -8.79 -5.54 -0.44
N THR A 99 -9.76 -5.60 0.47
CA THR A 99 -11.19 -5.79 0.12
C THR A 99 -11.76 -4.63 -0.70
N GLY A 100 -11.05 -3.50 -0.78
CA GLY A 100 -11.52 -2.34 -1.53
C GLY A 100 -12.22 -1.29 -0.69
N SER A 101 -12.49 -1.55 0.59
CA SER A 101 -13.03 -0.55 1.53
C SER A 101 -12.10 0.65 1.68
N THR A 102 -10.78 0.42 1.73
CA THR A 102 -9.80 1.51 1.77
C THR A 102 -9.79 2.32 0.46
N PHE A 103 -9.78 1.64 -0.68
CA PHE A 103 -9.87 2.29 -2.00
C PHE A 103 -11.14 3.15 -2.11
N ALA A 104 -12.30 2.58 -1.81
CA ALA A 104 -13.58 3.28 -1.89
C ALA A 104 -13.62 4.48 -0.94
N ARG A 105 -13.11 4.34 0.29
CA ARG A 105 -13.03 5.44 1.26
C ARG A 105 -12.14 6.58 0.76
N ILE A 106 -10.97 6.27 0.19
CA ILE A 106 -10.07 7.27 -0.39
C ILE A 106 -10.80 7.99 -1.55
N PHE A 107 -11.35 7.23 -2.49
CA PHE A 107 -11.97 7.78 -3.68
C PHE A 107 -13.24 8.61 -3.38
N PHE A 108 -14.15 8.09 -2.55
CA PHE A 108 -15.42 8.76 -2.22
C PHE A 108 -15.19 10.09 -1.50
N LYS A 109 -14.16 10.18 -0.64
CA LYS A 109 -13.78 11.43 0.00
C LYS A 109 -13.25 12.45 -1.01
N GLN A 110 -12.38 12.03 -1.92
CA GLN A 110 -11.79 12.92 -2.93
C GLN A 110 -12.84 13.54 -3.88
N ILE A 111 -13.93 12.83 -4.18
CA ILE A 111 -15.03 13.35 -5.01
C ILE A 111 -16.16 14.02 -4.19
N HIS A 112 -15.99 14.19 -2.88
CA HIS A 112 -17.01 14.71 -1.96
C HIS A 112 -18.38 14.03 -2.15
N LEU A 113 -18.38 12.70 -2.14
CA LEU A 113 -19.60 11.92 -2.26
C LEU A 113 -20.43 12.03 -0.98
N SER A 114 -21.44 12.89 -0.96
CA SER A 114 -22.50 12.88 0.05
C SER A 114 -23.66 12.02 -0.48
N VAL A 115 -23.82 10.79 0.02
CA VAL A 115 -24.92 9.93 -0.41
C VAL A 115 -26.17 10.28 0.42
N SER A 116 -26.92 11.31 0.00
CA SER A 116 -28.28 11.52 0.51
C SER A 116 -29.22 10.51 -0.17
N SER A 117 -29.33 9.28 0.36
CA SER A 117 -30.35 8.35 -0.13
C SER A 117 -31.69 8.60 0.57
N PRO A 118 -32.82 8.82 -0.16
CA PRO A 118 -34.17 8.77 0.40
C PRO A 118 -34.62 7.36 0.79
N VAL A 119 -33.78 6.33 0.63
CA VAL A 119 -34.15 4.92 0.87
C VAL A 119 -33.14 4.26 1.80
N LEU A 120 -33.11 4.71 3.06
CA LEU A 120 -32.42 4.02 4.15
C LEU A 120 -33.22 4.13 5.45
N ARG A 121 -34.51 3.82 5.34
CA ARG A 121 -35.21 3.09 6.39
C ARG A 121 -35.75 1.79 5.79
N SER A 122 -34.87 0.82 5.51
CA SER A 122 -35.20 -0.45 6.14
C SER A 122 -34.95 -0.18 7.61
N GLY A 123 -35.95 -0.33 8.46
CA GLY A 123 -35.64 -0.46 9.87
C GLY A 123 -34.53 -1.51 10.01
N ARG A 124 -33.93 -1.58 11.19
CA ARG A 124 -33.70 -2.91 11.75
C ARG A 124 -35.06 -3.60 11.91
N GLN A 125 -35.77 -3.87 10.81
CA GLN A 125 -36.44 -5.14 10.70
C GLN A 125 -35.25 -6.09 10.61
N GLU A 126 -34.87 -6.61 11.78
CA GLU A 126 -34.68 -8.04 11.86
C GLU A 126 -35.80 -8.62 11.00
N PHE A 127 -35.52 -8.87 9.71
CA PHE A 127 -36.26 -9.90 9.02
C PHE A 127 -36.15 -11.05 10.00
N PRO A 128 -37.29 -11.61 10.47
CA PRO A 128 -37.20 -12.85 11.18
C PRO A 128 -36.27 -13.68 10.32
N ALA A 129 -35.26 -14.28 10.94
CA ALA A 129 -34.75 -15.51 10.37
C ALA A 129 -36.03 -16.36 10.23
N HIS A 130 -36.69 -16.27 9.08
CA HIS A 130 -37.25 -17.43 8.46
C HIS A 130 -36.01 -18.25 8.22
N ASP A 131 -35.59 -18.93 9.30
CA ASP A 131 -35.37 -20.35 9.33
C ASP A 131 -36.36 -20.92 8.30
N HIS A 132 -35.98 -20.83 7.02
CA HIS A 132 -36.16 -21.96 6.17
C HIS A 132 -35.40 -23.05 6.91
N GLU A 133 -36.13 -23.69 7.85
CA GLU A 133 -35.94 -25.07 8.20
C GLU A 133 -35.40 -25.70 6.94
N LEU A 134 -34.17 -26.20 7.01
CA LEU A 134 -33.61 -27.06 6.01
C LEU A 134 -34.69 -28.11 5.74
N VAL A 135 -35.53 -27.89 4.72
CA VAL A 135 -36.27 -28.96 4.11
C VAL A 135 -35.14 -29.82 3.59
N ARG A 136 -34.82 -30.86 4.36
CA ARG A 136 -33.71 -31.78 4.09
C ARG A 136 -34.11 -32.57 2.85
N ASN A 137 -33.95 -31.94 1.70
CA ASN A 137 -34.05 -32.60 0.41
C ASN A 137 -32.77 -33.38 0.23
N ASN A 138 -32.84 -34.67 0.57
CA ASN A 138 -31.78 -35.60 0.21
C ASN A 138 -31.87 -35.83 -1.31
N ALA A 139 -30.84 -35.39 -2.03
CA ALA A 139 -30.69 -35.68 -3.45
C ALA A 139 -30.61 -37.20 -3.65
N ALA A 140 -31.40 -37.72 -4.58
CA ALA A 140 -31.18 -39.05 -5.10
C ALA A 140 -29.97 -39.04 -6.04
N LEU A 141 -29.28 -40.17 -6.19
CA LEU A 141 -28.29 -40.28 -7.27
C LEU A 141 -28.99 -40.05 -8.62
N PRO A 142 -28.48 -39.15 -9.47
CA PRO A 142 -29.14 -38.86 -10.72
C PRO A 142 -28.99 -40.03 -11.70
N PRO A 143 -29.76 -40.07 -12.80
CA PRO A 143 -29.54 -41.04 -13.86
C PRO A 143 -28.08 -41.00 -14.36
N GLN A 144 -27.50 -42.17 -14.68
CA GLN A 144 -26.09 -42.26 -15.12
C GLN A 144 -25.71 -41.30 -16.27
N PRO A 145 -26.55 -41.03 -17.28
CA PRO A 145 -26.23 -40.05 -18.32
C PRO A 145 -25.98 -38.64 -17.75
N VAL A 146 -26.80 -38.21 -16.79
CA VAL A 146 -26.66 -36.92 -16.09
C VAL A 146 -25.34 -36.89 -15.31
N ALA A 147 -25.05 -37.95 -14.55
CA ALA A 147 -23.81 -38.04 -13.78
C ALA A 147 -22.56 -38.04 -14.67
N LYS A 148 -22.59 -38.71 -15.83
CA LYS A 148 -21.48 -38.70 -16.80
C LYS A 148 -21.28 -37.31 -17.42
N PHE A 149 -22.37 -36.62 -17.75
CA PHE A 149 -22.32 -35.24 -18.23
C PHE A 149 -21.72 -34.29 -17.18
N LEU A 150 -22.17 -34.41 -15.93
CA LEU A 150 -21.65 -33.62 -14.82
C LEU A 150 -20.18 -33.94 -14.51
N LEU A 151 -19.77 -35.21 -14.60
CA LEU A 151 -18.36 -35.59 -14.51
C LEU A 151 -17.52 -34.92 -15.62
N THR A 152 -18.00 -34.96 -16.86
CA THR A 152 -17.31 -34.31 -18.00
C THR A 152 -17.23 -32.79 -17.81
N THR A 153 -18.29 -32.20 -17.23
CA THR A 153 -18.32 -30.78 -16.86
C THR A 153 -17.32 -30.47 -15.75
N TYR A 154 -17.22 -31.31 -14.72
CA TYR A 154 -16.22 -31.17 -13.66
C TYR A 154 -14.80 -31.20 -14.23
N ILE A 155 -14.52 -32.17 -15.11
CA ILE A 155 -13.21 -32.35 -15.73
C ILE A 155 -12.84 -31.18 -16.64
N SER A 156 -13.81 -30.59 -17.33
CA SER A 156 -13.57 -29.47 -18.26
C SER A 156 -13.56 -28.09 -17.57
N ARG A 157 -14.24 -27.92 -16.44
CA ARG A 157 -14.46 -26.59 -15.82
C ARG A 157 -13.84 -26.40 -14.44
N ILE A 158 -13.62 -27.47 -13.68
CA ILE A 158 -13.20 -27.38 -12.26
C ILE A 158 -11.85 -28.05 -12.05
N HIS A 159 -11.67 -29.28 -12.53
CA HIS A 159 -10.42 -30.04 -12.41
C HIS A 159 -9.18 -29.29 -12.93
N PRO A 160 -9.22 -28.53 -14.06
CA PRO A 160 -8.05 -27.82 -14.57
C PRO A 160 -7.49 -26.78 -13.58
N TRP A 161 -8.32 -26.29 -12.67
CA TRP A 161 -7.98 -25.30 -11.66
C TRP A 161 -7.74 -25.91 -10.27
N TRP A 162 -8.22 -27.14 -10.03
CA TRP A 162 -8.15 -27.81 -8.73
C TRP A 162 -7.82 -29.32 -8.87
N PRO A 163 -6.64 -29.69 -9.43
CA PRO A 163 -6.32 -31.06 -9.80
C PRO A 163 -5.83 -31.94 -8.63
N PHE A 164 -6.48 -31.88 -7.46
CA PHE A 164 -6.05 -32.63 -6.25
C PHE A 164 -6.61 -34.06 -6.17
N VAL A 165 -7.55 -34.44 -7.05
CA VAL A 165 -8.09 -35.81 -7.15
C VAL A 165 -7.72 -36.40 -8.50
N SER A 166 -7.19 -37.62 -8.56
CA SER A 166 -6.88 -38.25 -9.84
C SER A 166 -8.14 -38.61 -10.62
N LEU A 167 -8.12 -38.41 -11.94
CA LEU A 167 -9.26 -38.71 -12.80
C LEU A 167 -9.61 -40.21 -12.82
N PRO A 168 -8.66 -41.15 -12.84
CA PRO A 168 -8.97 -42.58 -12.71
C PRO A 168 -9.71 -42.92 -11.41
N PHE A 169 -9.29 -42.33 -10.28
CA PHE A 169 -9.96 -42.56 -8.99
C PHE A 169 -11.37 -41.96 -8.96
N LEU A 170 -11.56 -40.76 -9.52
CA LEU A 170 -12.87 -40.11 -9.60
C LEU A 170 -13.85 -40.91 -10.47
N ARG A 171 -13.43 -41.34 -11.67
CA ARG A 171 -14.23 -42.19 -12.56
C ARG A 171 -14.59 -43.53 -11.91
N GLY A 172 -13.61 -44.20 -11.31
CA GLY A 172 -13.82 -45.46 -10.62
C GLY A 172 -14.76 -45.34 -9.41
N SER A 173 -14.68 -44.22 -8.67
CA SER A 173 -15.58 -43.94 -7.56
C SER A 173 -17.01 -43.67 -8.04
N LEU A 174 -17.16 -42.97 -9.18
CA LEU A 174 -18.47 -42.75 -9.80
C LEU A 174 -19.07 -44.06 -10.31
N ALA A 175 -18.32 -44.91 -11.00
CA ALA A 175 -18.82 -46.21 -11.45
C ALA A 175 -19.29 -47.06 -10.26
N ARG A 176 -18.45 -47.13 -9.22
CA ARG A 176 -18.72 -47.93 -8.02
C ARG A 176 -19.97 -47.49 -7.26
N ILE A 177 -20.27 -46.19 -7.20
CA ILE A 177 -21.47 -45.70 -6.49
C ILE A 177 -22.78 -46.16 -7.15
N TYR A 178 -22.75 -46.45 -8.46
CA TYR A 178 -23.90 -47.00 -9.19
C TYR A 178 -23.91 -48.54 -9.20
N GLU A 179 -22.75 -49.19 -9.13
CA GLU A 179 -22.64 -50.65 -9.10
C GLU A 179 -22.94 -51.24 -7.71
N ASP A 180 -22.29 -50.71 -6.66
CA ASP A 180 -22.43 -51.18 -5.28
C ASP A 180 -22.19 -50.01 -4.28
N PRO A 181 -23.21 -49.15 -4.06
CA PRO A 181 -23.09 -48.01 -3.15
C PRO A 181 -22.81 -48.38 -1.69
N ALA A 182 -23.03 -49.64 -1.28
CA ALA A 182 -22.73 -50.10 0.07
C ALA A 182 -21.21 -50.25 0.32
N ARG A 183 -20.45 -50.58 -0.74
CA ARG A 183 -18.98 -50.70 -0.68
C ARG A 183 -18.23 -49.38 -0.83
N CYS A 184 -18.91 -48.30 -1.21
CA CYS A 184 -18.30 -46.97 -1.28
C CYS A 184 -18.00 -46.43 0.13
N THR A 185 -16.79 -45.92 0.33
CA THR A 185 -16.43 -45.23 1.57
C THR A 185 -17.23 -43.92 1.73
N LEU A 186 -17.30 -43.40 2.96
CA LEU A 186 -17.94 -42.09 3.21
C LEU A 186 -17.28 -40.98 2.39
N TYR A 187 -15.95 -41.00 2.26
CA TYR A 187 -15.21 -40.08 1.40
C TYR A 187 -15.61 -40.20 -0.08
N GLN A 188 -15.73 -41.42 -0.63
CA GLN A 188 -16.15 -41.60 -2.03
C GLN A 188 -17.57 -41.04 -2.27
N LYS A 189 -18.49 -41.29 -1.33
CA LYS A 189 -19.85 -40.74 -1.39
C LYS A 189 -19.83 -39.21 -1.35
N PHE A 190 -19.07 -38.64 -0.42
CA PHE A 190 -18.87 -37.19 -0.29
C PHE A 190 -18.28 -36.59 -1.56
N LEU A 191 -17.17 -37.14 -2.05
CA LEU A 191 -16.46 -36.69 -3.25
C LEU A 191 -17.39 -36.64 -4.47
N ILE A 192 -18.17 -37.70 -4.71
CA ILE A 192 -19.09 -37.74 -5.86
C ILE A 192 -20.20 -36.71 -5.70
N LEU A 193 -20.82 -36.59 -4.54
CA LEU A 193 -21.88 -35.60 -4.31
C LEU A 193 -21.37 -34.16 -4.45
N MET A 194 -20.17 -33.87 -3.95
CA MET A 194 -19.54 -32.56 -4.13
C MET A 194 -19.16 -32.29 -5.59
N MET A 195 -18.67 -33.31 -6.31
CA MET A 195 -18.40 -33.21 -7.74
C MET A 195 -19.67 -32.86 -8.52
N LEU A 196 -20.78 -33.56 -8.25
CA LEU A 196 -22.08 -33.31 -8.87
C LEU A 196 -22.60 -31.90 -8.52
N ALA A 197 -22.49 -31.49 -7.25
CA ALA A 197 -22.89 -30.16 -6.81
C ALA A 197 -22.11 -29.05 -7.54
N LEU A 198 -20.78 -29.12 -7.52
CA LEU A 198 -19.91 -28.12 -8.15
C LEU A 198 -20.12 -28.07 -9.67
N ALA A 199 -20.21 -29.22 -10.35
CA ALA A 199 -20.45 -29.28 -11.78
C ALA A 199 -21.82 -28.71 -12.15
N SER A 200 -22.89 -29.14 -11.46
CA SER A 200 -24.26 -28.69 -11.70
C SER A 200 -24.39 -27.17 -11.51
N ALA A 201 -23.69 -26.60 -10.52
CA ALA A 201 -23.63 -25.15 -10.29
C ALA A 201 -22.95 -24.36 -11.42
N THR A 202 -22.12 -25.00 -12.24
CA THR A 202 -21.43 -24.36 -13.38
C THR A 202 -22.17 -24.50 -14.71
N CYS A 203 -23.09 -25.47 -14.84
CA CYS A 203 -23.78 -25.77 -16.09
C CYS A 203 -25.30 -25.65 -16.03
N THR A 204 -25.86 -25.01 -14.99
CA THR A 204 -27.32 -24.86 -14.81
C THR A 204 -28.01 -24.23 -16.03
N GLU A 205 -27.28 -23.42 -16.81
CA GLU A 205 -27.80 -22.77 -18.01
C GLU A 205 -27.48 -23.48 -19.33
N ALA A 206 -26.64 -24.52 -19.28
CA ALA A 206 -26.32 -25.30 -20.48
C ALA A 206 -27.60 -25.97 -20.99
N GLN A 207 -27.95 -25.68 -22.24
CA GLN A 207 -29.17 -26.22 -22.86
C GLN A 207 -29.20 -27.75 -22.85
N GLU A 208 -28.03 -28.38 -23.04
CA GLU A 208 -27.86 -29.83 -22.97
C GLU A 208 -28.22 -30.37 -21.59
N TYR A 209 -27.71 -29.76 -20.51
CA TYR A 209 -28.02 -30.17 -19.13
C TYR A 209 -29.49 -30.00 -18.79
N ARG A 210 -30.10 -28.87 -19.18
CA ARG A 210 -31.55 -28.63 -18.95
C ARG A 210 -32.44 -29.68 -19.63
N ARG A 211 -32.04 -30.16 -20.82
CA ARG A 211 -32.77 -31.23 -21.53
C ARG A 211 -32.68 -32.58 -20.81
N MET A 212 -31.69 -32.79 -19.96
CA MET A 212 -31.56 -34.04 -19.21
C MET A 212 -32.50 -34.11 -17.98
N MET A 213 -33.18 -33.01 -17.64
CA MET A 213 -34.18 -32.93 -16.56
C MET A 213 -33.67 -33.52 -15.23
N ASP A 214 -32.49 -33.07 -14.78
CA ASP A 214 -32.00 -33.41 -13.44
C ASP A 214 -32.99 -32.90 -12.39
N LEU A 215 -33.54 -33.80 -11.58
CA LEU A 215 -34.51 -33.48 -10.54
C LEU A 215 -33.86 -32.88 -9.29
N ASN A 216 -32.54 -33.01 -9.16
CA ASN A 216 -31.79 -32.44 -8.06
C ASN A 216 -31.23 -31.07 -8.44
N THR A 217 -31.22 -30.16 -7.48
CA THR A 217 -30.51 -28.88 -7.59
C THR A 217 -29.06 -29.01 -7.12
N PRO A 218 -28.16 -28.08 -7.50
CA PRO A 218 -26.80 -28.05 -6.97
C PRO A 218 -26.74 -28.08 -5.43
N THR A 219 -27.70 -27.40 -4.78
CA THR A 219 -27.81 -27.33 -3.32
C THR A 219 -28.23 -28.67 -2.71
N ASP A 220 -29.12 -29.43 -3.36
CA ASP A 220 -29.55 -30.75 -2.87
C ASP A 220 -28.37 -31.73 -2.83
N TYR A 221 -27.54 -31.73 -3.88
CA TYR A 221 -26.30 -32.52 -3.91
C TYR A 221 -25.34 -32.13 -2.78
N PHE A 222 -25.12 -30.83 -2.59
CA PHE A 222 -24.26 -30.32 -1.52
C PHE A 222 -24.77 -30.72 -0.13
N GLN A 223 -26.05 -30.50 0.17
CA GLN A 223 -26.65 -30.83 1.47
C GLN A 223 -26.58 -32.32 1.78
N THR A 224 -26.80 -33.16 0.76
CA THR A 224 -26.67 -34.62 0.87
C THR A 224 -25.22 -35.03 1.11
N GLY A 225 -24.27 -34.39 0.41
CA GLY A 225 -22.84 -34.57 0.63
C GLY A 225 -22.45 -34.24 2.06
N LEU A 226 -22.90 -33.10 2.58
CA LEU A 226 -22.55 -32.61 3.92
C LEU A 226 -22.88 -33.61 5.04
N GLN A 227 -23.90 -34.46 4.87
CA GLN A 227 -24.23 -35.53 5.82
C GLN A 227 -23.10 -36.57 5.94
N PHE A 228 -22.40 -36.86 4.85
CA PHE A 228 -21.23 -37.73 4.88
C PHE A 228 -20.02 -37.02 5.48
N PHE A 229 -19.84 -35.72 5.22
CA PHE A 229 -18.77 -34.92 5.81
C PHE A 229 -18.78 -34.91 7.34
N LEU A 230 -19.95 -34.73 7.96
CA LEU A 230 -20.09 -34.73 9.42
C LEU A 230 -19.65 -36.05 10.07
N ASN A 231 -19.65 -37.14 9.30
CA ASN A 231 -19.23 -38.47 9.75
C ASN A 231 -17.78 -38.83 9.32
N ILE A 232 -17.07 -37.93 8.60
CA ILE A 232 -15.66 -38.10 8.18
C ILE A 232 -14.68 -37.56 9.25
N HIS A 233 -15.17 -36.90 10.30
CA HIS A 233 -14.38 -36.22 11.34
C HIS A 233 -13.41 -37.10 12.16
N ASP A 234 -13.45 -38.43 12.03
CA ASP A 234 -12.53 -39.33 12.74
C ASP A 234 -11.10 -39.36 12.15
N HIS A 235 -10.85 -38.79 10.96
CA HIS A 235 -9.54 -38.76 10.31
C HIS A 235 -9.15 -37.36 9.76
N PRO A 236 -8.96 -36.34 10.62
CA PRO A 236 -8.66 -34.97 10.17
C PRO A 236 -7.26 -34.80 9.54
N ARG A 237 -6.37 -35.81 9.61
CA ARG A 237 -4.94 -35.71 9.26
C ARG A 237 -4.51 -36.63 8.10
N ASP A 238 -5.44 -37.02 7.24
CA ASP A 238 -5.13 -37.73 6.01
C ASP A 238 -5.51 -36.91 4.76
N LEU A 239 -5.08 -37.38 3.58
CA LEU A 239 -5.35 -36.67 2.33
C LEU A 239 -6.85 -36.60 2.02
N GLN A 240 -7.64 -37.61 2.41
CA GLN A 240 -9.08 -37.66 2.12
C GLN A 240 -9.88 -36.65 2.96
N GLY A 241 -9.54 -36.50 4.23
CA GLY A 241 -10.06 -35.46 5.11
C GLY A 241 -9.73 -34.07 4.58
N LEU A 242 -8.48 -33.84 4.19
CA LEU A 242 -8.07 -32.56 3.60
C LEU A 242 -8.76 -32.27 2.25
N HIS A 243 -8.91 -33.27 1.38
CA HIS A 243 -9.68 -33.15 0.15
C HIS A 243 -11.15 -32.81 0.43
N SER A 244 -11.71 -33.35 1.51
CA SER A 244 -13.08 -33.08 1.90
C SER A 244 -13.27 -31.61 2.30
N VAL A 245 -12.34 -31.08 3.11
CA VAL A 245 -12.30 -29.66 3.49
C VAL A 245 -12.10 -28.76 2.26
N LEU A 246 -11.20 -29.14 1.34
CA LEU A 246 -10.99 -28.41 0.09
C LEU A 246 -12.28 -28.31 -0.73
N LEU A 247 -13.00 -29.42 -0.94
CA LEU A 247 -14.26 -29.43 -1.67
C LEU A 247 -15.32 -28.53 -1.02
N LEU A 248 -15.40 -28.50 0.31
CA LEU A 248 -16.28 -27.56 1.03
C LEU A 248 -15.88 -26.11 0.75
N CYS A 249 -14.58 -25.78 0.84
CA CYS A 249 -14.10 -24.43 0.57
C CYS A 249 -14.38 -24.01 -0.88
N LEU A 250 -14.23 -24.91 -1.86
CA LEU A 250 -14.55 -24.66 -3.27
C LEU A 250 -16.04 -24.37 -3.48
N TRP A 251 -16.91 -25.10 -2.77
CA TRP A 251 -18.35 -24.81 -2.76
C TRP A 251 -18.65 -23.43 -2.16
N MET A 252 -18.07 -23.10 -1.01
CA MET A 252 -18.23 -21.79 -0.36
C MET A 252 -17.71 -20.64 -1.22
N LEU A 253 -16.60 -20.83 -1.93
CA LEU A 253 -16.04 -19.85 -2.87
C LEU A 253 -17.01 -19.56 -4.03
N GLY A 254 -17.77 -20.58 -4.46
CA GLY A 254 -18.63 -20.55 -5.64
C GLY A 254 -20.13 -20.37 -5.42
N SER A 255 -20.63 -20.48 -4.19
CA SER A 255 -22.06 -20.45 -3.86
C SER A 255 -22.46 -19.21 -3.02
N ASN A 256 -23.77 -18.99 -2.91
CA ASN A 256 -24.39 -17.86 -2.19
C ASN A 256 -25.23 -18.31 -0.98
N ILE A 257 -24.98 -19.51 -0.43
CA ILE A 257 -25.77 -20.06 0.67
C ILE A 257 -25.53 -19.25 1.95
N ARG A 258 -26.59 -18.92 2.69
CA ARG A 258 -26.61 -17.88 3.75
C ARG A 258 -26.53 -18.38 5.20
N ASN A 259 -26.20 -19.65 5.48
CA ASN A 259 -26.37 -20.21 6.82
C ASN A 259 -25.04 -20.58 7.51
N HIS A 260 -24.93 -20.12 8.77
CA HIS A 260 -23.94 -20.43 9.81
C HIS A 260 -22.67 -21.17 9.35
N GLY A 261 -21.63 -20.43 9.00
CA GLY A 261 -20.31 -21.00 8.66
C GLY A 261 -19.51 -20.26 7.58
N ASP A 262 -19.96 -19.09 7.12
CA ASP A 262 -19.37 -18.34 5.99
C ASP A 262 -17.97 -17.74 6.23
N ASP A 263 -17.22 -18.18 7.25
CA ASP A 263 -15.81 -17.80 7.36
C ASP A 263 -14.94 -18.71 6.46
N LEU A 264 -15.11 -18.52 5.14
CA LEU A 264 -14.29 -19.17 4.10
C LEU A 264 -12.79 -19.03 4.38
N TRP A 265 -12.40 -17.91 4.98
CA TRP A 265 -11.01 -17.68 5.37
C TRP A 265 -10.59 -18.53 6.58
N GLN A 266 -11.46 -18.73 7.58
CA GLN A 266 -11.18 -19.65 8.67
C GLN A 266 -11.07 -21.09 8.16
N MET A 267 -11.96 -21.52 7.26
CA MET A 267 -11.91 -22.86 6.67
C MET A 267 -10.69 -23.08 5.78
N SER A 268 -10.31 -22.08 4.97
CA SER A 268 -9.07 -22.17 4.18
C SER A 268 -7.82 -22.21 5.07
N ARG A 269 -7.83 -21.51 6.21
CA ARG A 269 -6.78 -21.62 7.23
C ARG A 269 -6.73 -22.99 7.89
N TYR A 270 -7.88 -23.56 8.23
CA TYR A 270 -7.94 -24.92 8.77
C TYR A 270 -7.32 -25.93 7.78
N ALA A 271 -7.65 -25.81 6.49
CA ALA A 271 -7.03 -26.62 5.43
C ALA A 271 -5.51 -26.42 5.36
N MET A 272 -5.04 -25.17 5.42
CA MET A 272 -3.61 -24.83 5.42
C MET A 272 -2.88 -25.40 6.63
N SER A 273 -3.40 -25.21 7.84
CA SER A 273 -2.80 -25.74 9.07
C SER A 273 -2.72 -27.26 9.05
N THR A 274 -3.77 -27.93 8.59
CA THR A 274 -3.80 -29.39 8.43
C THR A 274 -2.75 -29.85 7.40
N ALA A 275 -2.64 -29.17 6.26
CA ALA A 275 -1.65 -29.47 5.23
C ALA A 275 -0.20 -29.30 5.73
N ILE A 276 0.04 -28.27 6.56
CA ILE A 276 1.35 -28.03 7.20
C ILE A 276 1.65 -29.12 8.22
N GLU A 277 0.69 -29.50 9.08
CA GLU A 277 0.82 -30.56 10.07
C GLU A 277 1.15 -31.92 9.40
N MET A 278 0.56 -32.19 8.24
CA MET A 278 0.86 -33.36 7.41
C MET A 278 2.21 -33.27 6.66
N GLY A 279 2.92 -32.14 6.75
CA GLY A 279 4.18 -31.90 6.07
C GLY A 279 4.06 -31.76 4.55
N LEU A 280 2.88 -31.40 4.01
CA LEU A 280 2.65 -31.29 2.56
C LEU A 280 3.44 -30.15 1.91
N HIS A 281 3.77 -29.11 2.69
CA HIS A 281 4.59 -27.96 2.28
C HIS A 281 6.07 -28.30 2.07
N ARG A 282 6.49 -29.51 2.50
CA ARG A 282 7.87 -29.97 2.38
C ARG A 282 8.03 -31.00 1.27
N ARG A 283 9.21 -31.03 0.62
CA ARG A 283 9.59 -32.13 -0.25
C ARG A 283 9.60 -33.44 0.56
N SER A 284 8.93 -34.47 0.06
CA SER A 284 8.96 -35.80 0.67
C SER A 284 10.40 -36.33 0.70
N VAL A 285 10.95 -36.57 1.89
CA VAL A 285 12.37 -36.88 2.10
C VAL A 285 12.65 -38.39 2.12
N THR A 286 11.67 -39.23 2.51
CA THR A 286 11.88 -40.68 2.69
C THR A 286 11.75 -41.43 1.36
N PRO A 287 12.85 -41.97 0.79
CA PRO A 287 12.76 -42.80 -0.41
C PRO A 287 12.16 -44.16 -0.05
N GLY A 288 10.98 -44.48 -0.56
CA GLY A 288 10.37 -45.83 -0.46
C GLY A 288 8.93 -45.91 0.07
N ASP A 289 8.42 -44.87 0.75
CA ASP A 289 7.11 -44.95 1.45
C ASP A 289 5.88 -44.63 0.57
N LEU A 290 6.06 -43.93 -0.56
CA LEU A 290 4.94 -43.48 -1.41
C LEU A 290 5.23 -43.80 -2.89
N SER A 291 4.18 -44.22 -3.62
CA SER A 291 4.26 -44.39 -5.07
C SER A 291 4.48 -43.03 -5.78
N SER A 292 4.89 -43.07 -7.05
CA SER A 292 5.01 -41.85 -7.87
C SER A 292 3.71 -41.05 -7.91
N ASP A 293 2.59 -41.76 -7.97
CA ASP A 293 1.25 -41.19 -8.12
C ASP A 293 0.77 -40.60 -6.79
N ASP A 294 1.01 -41.29 -5.67
CA ASP A 294 0.69 -40.77 -4.34
C ASP A 294 1.49 -39.52 -4.01
N ARG A 295 2.77 -39.48 -4.42
CA ARG A 295 3.61 -38.29 -4.27
C ARG A 295 3.12 -37.12 -5.13
N GLU A 296 2.65 -37.40 -6.34
CA GLU A 296 2.10 -36.37 -7.22
C GLU A 296 0.77 -35.83 -6.68
N ILE A 297 -0.13 -36.68 -6.19
CA ILE A 297 -1.36 -36.24 -5.50
C ILE A 297 -1.02 -35.41 -4.26
N ARG A 298 -0.08 -35.86 -3.43
CA ARG A 298 0.42 -35.10 -2.27
C ARG A 298 0.84 -33.67 -2.65
N ASN A 299 1.64 -33.53 -3.71
CA ASN A 299 2.11 -32.22 -4.20
C ASN A 299 0.94 -31.38 -4.73
N ARG A 300 0.04 -31.97 -5.52
CA ARG A 300 -1.14 -31.28 -6.07
C ARG A 300 -2.06 -30.77 -4.97
N THR A 301 -2.29 -31.57 -3.93
CA THR A 301 -3.09 -31.20 -2.77
C THR A 301 -2.48 -29.99 -2.05
N TRP A 302 -1.17 -29.99 -1.80
CA TRP A 302 -0.47 -28.83 -1.23
C TRP A 302 -0.74 -27.56 -2.05
N TRP A 303 -0.47 -27.61 -3.36
CA TRP A 303 -0.59 -26.43 -4.21
C TRP A 303 -2.05 -25.99 -4.40
N CYS A 304 -3.03 -26.89 -4.31
CA CYS A 304 -4.46 -26.53 -4.29
C CYS A 304 -4.84 -25.81 -2.99
N VAL A 305 -4.40 -26.30 -1.82
CA VAL A 305 -4.59 -25.61 -0.53
C VAL A 305 -3.93 -24.24 -0.56
N TYR A 306 -2.69 -24.17 -1.05
CA TYR A 306 -1.96 -22.92 -1.22
C TYR A 306 -2.72 -21.94 -2.12
N ALA A 307 -3.11 -22.36 -3.33
CA ALA A 307 -3.80 -21.50 -4.28
C ALA A 307 -5.13 -20.97 -3.75
N LEU A 308 -5.89 -21.82 -3.05
CA LEU A 308 -7.14 -21.46 -2.38
C LEU A 308 -6.90 -20.42 -1.28
N GLU A 309 -5.93 -20.65 -0.38
CA GLU A 309 -5.62 -19.73 0.72
C GLU A 309 -5.18 -18.37 0.20
N ARG A 310 -4.28 -18.33 -0.80
CA ARG A 310 -3.86 -17.08 -1.44
C ARG A 310 -5.03 -16.34 -2.06
N GLN A 311 -5.90 -17.04 -2.80
CA GLN A 311 -7.08 -16.42 -3.39
C GLN A 311 -7.99 -15.81 -2.33
N VAL A 312 -8.31 -16.55 -1.27
CA VAL A 312 -9.20 -16.10 -0.20
C VAL A 312 -8.59 -14.95 0.59
N ALA A 313 -7.29 -15.03 0.93
CA ALA A 313 -6.60 -13.99 1.67
C ALA A 313 -6.52 -12.68 0.87
N VAL A 314 -6.22 -12.74 -0.44
CA VAL A 314 -6.20 -11.57 -1.32
C VAL A 314 -7.59 -10.94 -1.46
N ILE A 315 -8.64 -11.74 -1.66
CA ILE A 315 -10.03 -11.24 -1.76
C ILE A 315 -10.46 -10.56 -0.45
N THR A 316 -10.12 -11.15 0.70
CA THR A 316 -10.55 -10.67 2.03
C THR A 316 -9.60 -9.66 2.67
N GLY A 317 -8.43 -9.42 2.07
CA GLY A 317 -7.34 -8.61 2.61
C GLY A 317 -6.80 -9.07 3.96
N ARG A 318 -6.95 -10.36 4.28
CA ARG A 318 -6.51 -10.94 5.55
C ARG A 318 -5.12 -11.56 5.43
N VAL A 319 -4.46 -11.76 6.57
CA VAL A 319 -3.06 -12.19 6.64
C VAL A 319 -2.84 -13.59 6.04
N LEU A 320 -1.74 -13.76 5.32
CA LEU A 320 -1.25 -15.04 4.79
C LEU A 320 -0.76 -15.98 5.90
N SER A 321 -1.00 -17.28 5.73
CA SER A 321 -0.76 -18.28 6.78
C SER A 321 0.65 -18.88 6.75
N VAL A 322 1.31 -18.85 5.59
CA VAL A 322 2.66 -19.39 5.38
C VAL A 322 3.44 -18.46 4.45
N ARG A 323 4.74 -18.26 4.75
CA ARG A 323 5.67 -17.47 3.92
C ARG A 323 6.35 -18.36 2.89
N GLU A 324 6.71 -17.81 1.73
CA GLU A 324 7.31 -18.56 0.63
C GLU A 324 8.57 -19.35 1.03
N HIS A 325 9.44 -18.77 1.87
CA HIS A 325 10.69 -19.43 2.27
C HIS A 325 10.51 -20.71 3.09
N ALA A 326 9.30 -20.96 3.63
CA ALA A 326 9.00 -22.18 4.35
C ALA A 326 8.64 -23.36 3.42
N ILE A 327 8.47 -23.11 2.11
CA ILE A 327 7.91 -24.06 1.15
C ILE A 327 9.05 -24.62 0.27
N ASP A 328 9.23 -25.94 0.26
CA ASP A 328 10.11 -26.64 -0.70
C ASP A 328 9.40 -27.80 -1.44
N ALA A 329 8.07 -27.88 -1.33
CA ALA A 329 7.22 -28.80 -2.07
C ALA A 329 7.40 -28.64 -3.60
N PRO A 330 7.64 -29.74 -4.36
CA PRO A 330 7.73 -29.69 -5.82
C PRO A 330 6.44 -29.17 -6.47
N LYS A 331 6.57 -28.40 -7.56
CA LYS A 331 5.41 -28.01 -8.37
C LYS A 331 4.78 -29.23 -9.05
N PRO A 332 3.45 -29.25 -9.27
CA PRO A 332 2.76 -30.34 -9.94
C PRO A 332 3.35 -30.61 -11.32
N SER A 333 3.45 -31.89 -11.67
CA SER A 333 4.06 -32.38 -12.89
C SER A 333 3.04 -33.11 -13.76
N VAL A 334 3.31 -33.18 -15.06
CA VAL A 334 2.46 -33.93 -16.00
C VAL A 334 2.52 -35.40 -15.61
N SER A 335 1.36 -36.03 -15.46
CA SER A 335 1.21 -37.39 -14.95
C SER A 335 0.06 -38.13 -15.65
N PRO A 336 0.10 -39.48 -15.75
CA PRO A 336 -1.02 -40.29 -16.25
C PRO A 336 -2.34 -40.09 -15.47
N LEU A 337 -2.28 -39.52 -14.26
CA LEU A 337 -3.44 -39.22 -13.43
C LEU A 337 -4.45 -38.25 -14.05
N ASP A 338 -4.06 -37.53 -15.11
CA ASP A 338 -4.90 -36.58 -15.85
C ASP A 338 -5.28 -37.07 -17.26
N GLU A 339 -5.06 -38.35 -17.56
CA GLU A 339 -5.46 -38.92 -18.85
C GLU A 339 -6.98 -38.78 -19.08
N LEU A 340 -7.32 -38.21 -20.23
CA LEU A 340 -8.69 -37.97 -20.68
C LEU A 340 -9.10 -39.05 -21.68
N THR A 341 -10.35 -39.49 -21.59
CA THR A 341 -11.00 -40.24 -22.67
C THR A 341 -11.26 -39.35 -23.88
N ASP A 342 -11.52 -39.92 -25.06
CA ASP A 342 -11.80 -39.16 -26.28
C ASP A 342 -13.01 -38.21 -26.15
N GLN A 343 -13.98 -38.57 -25.32
CA GLN A 343 -15.14 -37.72 -25.03
C GLN A 343 -14.73 -36.53 -24.15
N GLU A 344 -13.96 -36.77 -23.09
CA GLU A 344 -13.51 -35.72 -22.18
C GLU A 344 -12.48 -34.79 -22.83
N GLY A 345 -11.58 -35.32 -23.68
CA GLY A 345 -10.62 -34.53 -24.45
C GLY A 345 -11.32 -33.53 -25.37
N ARG A 346 -12.37 -33.96 -26.06
CA ARG A 346 -13.22 -33.07 -26.88
C ARG A 346 -13.94 -32.00 -26.05
N ALA A 347 -14.36 -32.34 -24.83
CA ALA A 347 -15.00 -31.38 -23.92
C ALA A 347 -14.02 -30.42 -23.23
N ALA A 348 -12.74 -30.80 -23.09
CA ALA A 348 -11.70 -30.05 -22.39
C ALA A 348 -10.43 -29.86 -23.24
N PRO A 349 -10.51 -29.22 -24.42
CA PRO A 349 -9.39 -29.16 -25.37
C PRO A 349 -8.16 -28.43 -24.81
N SER A 350 -8.37 -27.36 -24.03
CA SER A 350 -7.29 -26.63 -23.35
C SER A 350 -6.55 -27.52 -22.35
N PHE A 351 -7.31 -28.27 -21.54
CA PHE A 351 -6.74 -29.17 -20.52
C PHE A 351 -6.08 -30.40 -21.14
N GLN A 352 -6.63 -30.95 -22.24
CA GLN A 352 -5.99 -32.02 -22.99
C GLN A 352 -4.60 -31.60 -23.50
N LYS A 353 -4.47 -30.36 -23.99
CA LYS A 353 -3.21 -29.83 -24.54
C LYS A 353 -2.21 -29.42 -23.45
N LEU A 354 -2.67 -28.73 -22.41
CA LEU A 354 -1.80 -28.05 -21.44
C LEU A 354 -1.70 -28.78 -20.11
N ASN A 355 -2.66 -29.64 -19.77
CA ASN A 355 -2.68 -30.44 -18.54
C ASN A 355 -2.48 -29.55 -17.30
N VAL A 356 -1.76 -30.03 -16.28
CA VAL A 356 -1.46 -29.31 -15.03
C VAL A 356 -0.67 -28.01 -15.23
N LYS A 357 -0.14 -27.73 -16.44
CA LYS A 357 0.52 -26.46 -16.72
C LYS A 357 -0.44 -25.27 -16.55
N LEU A 358 -1.73 -25.43 -16.90
CA LEU A 358 -2.75 -24.39 -16.65
C LEU A 358 -2.80 -24.01 -15.17
N PHE A 359 -2.87 -25.00 -14.30
CA PHE A 359 -2.85 -24.81 -12.86
C PHE A 359 -1.53 -24.16 -12.38
N ASN A 360 -0.38 -24.60 -12.90
CA ASN A 360 0.92 -24.00 -12.56
C ASN A 360 1.02 -22.51 -12.95
N HIS A 361 0.42 -22.12 -14.07
CA HIS A 361 0.34 -20.71 -14.47
C HIS A 361 -0.58 -19.90 -13.56
N LEU A 362 -1.76 -20.42 -13.21
CA LEU A 362 -2.64 -19.76 -12.23
C LEU A 362 -1.96 -19.63 -10.86
N MET A 363 -1.26 -20.68 -10.42
CA MET A 363 -0.56 -20.73 -9.15
C MET A 363 0.53 -19.64 -9.08
N ARG A 364 1.24 -19.35 -10.17
CA ARG A 364 2.18 -18.21 -10.24
C ARG A 364 1.48 -16.86 -10.04
N LEU A 365 0.27 -16.64 -10.58
CA LEU A 365 -0.51 -15.43 -10.24
C LEU A 365 -0.90 -15.39 -8.75
N ARG A 366 -1.24 -16.52 -8.14
CA ARG A 366 -1.58 -16.60 -6.71
C ARG A 366 -0.39 -16.24 -5.81
N GLN A 367 0.83 -16.67 -6.20
CA GLN A 367 2.08 -16.25 -5.56
C GLN A 367 2.28 -14.74 -5.63
N ILE A 368 2.13 -14.16 -6.83
CA ILE A 368 2.28 -12.73 -7.02
C ILE A 368 1.24 -11.96 -6.20
N GLY A 369 -0.03 -12.40 -6.21
CA GLY A 369 -1.09 -11.82 -5.38
C GLY A 369 -0.77 -11.82 -3.88
N GLY A 370 -0.16 -12.89 -3.37
CA GLY A 370 0.35 -12.94 -2.00
C GLY A 370 1.40 -11.87 -1.72
N ARG A 371 2.38 -11.70 -2.62
CA ARG A 371 3.42 -10.66 -2.48
C ARG A 371 2.84 -9.25 -2.54
N VAL A 372 1.84 -9.00 -3.39
CA VAL A 372 1.12 -7.70 -3.43
C VAL A 372 0.44 -7.42 -2.09
N LEU A 373 -0.18 -8.43 -1.47
CA LEU A 373 -0.84 -8.29 -0.17
C LEU A 373 0.18 -8.00 0.96
N GLU A 374 1.35 -8.64 0.94
CA GLU A 374 2.43 -8.46 1.91
C GLU A 374 3.31 -7.22 1.67
N SER A 375 3.06 -6.44 0.62
CA SER A 375 3.83 -5.21 0.30
C SER A 375 2.96 -3.95 0.20
N VAL A 376 1.97 -3.94 -0.71
CA VAL A 376 1.14 -2.75 -1.01
C VAL A 376 0.06 -2.54 0.06
N TYR A 377 -0.39 -3.61 0.71
CA TYR A 377 -1.52 -3.59 1.66
C TYR A 377 -1.11 -3.85 3.12
N ILE A 378 0.16 -3.62 3.46
CA ILE A 378 0.66 -3.77 4.82
C ILE A 378 0.03 -2.78 5.80
N ALA A 379 -0.03 -3.19 7.08
CA ALA A 379 -0.53 -2.34 8.15
C ALA A 379 0.40 -1.15 8.37
N ARG A 380 -0.19 0.04 8.56
CA ARG A 380 0.49 1.28 8.87
C ARG A 380 0.05 1.76 10.25
N GLY A 381 0.96 2.37 11.01
CA GLY A 381 0.67 2.95 12.32
C GLY A 381 -0.27 4.16 12.21
N PRO A 382 -0.74 4.71 13.34
CA PRO A 382 -1.50 5.96 13.38
C PRO A 382 -0.74 7.14 12.75
N ASP A 383 0.59 7.05 12.77
CA ASP A 383 1.57 7.93 12.15
C ASP A 383 1.80 7.60 10.67
N GLY A 384 0.99 6.77 10.01
CA GLY A 384 1.11 6.46 8.58
C GLY A 384 2.30 5.57 8.16
N ARG A 385 3.24 5.27 9.07
CA ARG A 385 4.46 4.50 8.78
C ARG A 385 4.23 3.01 8.78
N ALA A 386 4.93 2.29 7.92
CA ALA A 386 5.02 0.83 7.99
C ALA A 386 6.05 0.43 9.05
N SER A 387 5.71 -0.53 9.92
CA SER A 387 6.51 -0.78 11.13
C SER A 387 7.93 -1.34 10.89
N ARG A 388 8.21 -1.93 9.71
CA ARG A 388 9.47 -2.67 9.43
C ARG A 388 9.94 -2.60 7.97
N THR A 389 9.31 -1.81 7.12
CA THR A 389 9.62 -1.79 5.68
C THR A 389 9.51 -0.36 5.19
N THR A 390 10.58 0.13 4.58
CA THR A 390 10.64 1.50 4.05
C THR A 390 9.83 1.64 2.77
N PHE A 391 9.38 2.84 2.46
CA PHE A 391 8.69 3.13 1.20
C PHE A 391 9.51 2.69 -0.03
N GLN A 392 10.83 2.93 -0.02
CA GLN A 392 11.73 2.51 -1.11
C GLN A 392 11.74 0.98 -1.30
N GLU A 393 11.79 0.21 -0.20
CA GLU A 393 11.74 -1.25 -0.27
C GLU A 393 10.43 -1.74 -0.87
N ILE A 394 9.32 -1.06 -0.56
CA ILE A 394 8.01 -1.37 -1.15
C ILE A 394 8.01 -1.05 -2.66
N CYS A 395 8.53 0.09 -3.08
CA CYS A 395 8.68 0.45 -4.50
C CYS A 395 9.52 -0.60 -5.25
N ASN A 396 10.66 -1.00 -4.70
CA ASN A 396 11.54 -2.03 -5.27
C ASN A 396 10.81 -3.38 -5.40
N GLU A 397 9.95 -3.72 -4.45
CA GLU A 397 9.17 -4.96 -4.48
C GLU A 397 8.04 -4.90 -5.53
N VAL A 398 7.35 -3.76 -5.65
CA VAL A 398 6.34 -3.51 -6.69
C VAL A 398 6.95 -3.62 -8.09
N GLU A 399 8.15 -3.09 -8.28
CA GLU A 399 8.91 -3.22 -9.53
C GLU A 399 9.22 -4.68 -9.89
N LYS A 400 9.70 -5.47 -8.92
CA LYS A 400 9.95 -6.91 -9.13
C LYS A 400 8.66 -7.64 -9.47
N ILE A 401 7.55 -7.30 -8.82
CA ILE A 401 6.24 -7.88 -9.10
C ILE A 401 5.80 -7.53 -10.52
N GLN A 402 5.96 -6.28 -10.96
CA GLN A 402 5.61 -5.84 -12.31
C GLN A 402 6.39 -6.63 -13.38
N GLN A 403 7.72 -6.76 -13.22
CA GLN A 403 8.54 -7.57 -14.12
C GLN A 403 8.06 -9.04 -14.18
N GLU A 404 7.69 -9.60 -13.02
CA GLU A 404 7.20 -10.97 -12.96
C GLU A 404 5.84 -11.13 -13.65
N LEU A 405 4.94 -10.16 -13.51
CA LEU A 405 3.65 -10.12 -14.20
C LEU A 405 3.80 -10.01 -15.72
N GLU A 406 4.77 -9.23 -16.19
CA GLU A 406 5.06 -9.13 -17.62
C GLU A 406 5.68 -10.42 -18.18
N SER A 407 6.58 -11.04 -17.44
CA SER A 407 7.08 -12.38 -17.76
C SER A 407 5.92 -13.39 -17.79
N TRP A 408 5.05 -13.37 -16.78
CA TRP A 408 3.89 -14.25 -16.73
C TRP A 408 2.94 -14.04 -17.92
N LYS A 409 2.67 -12.77 -18.32
CA LYS A 409 1.84 -12.44 -19.49
C LYS A 409 2.45 -13.05 -20.76
N ARG A 410 3.75 -12.85 -20.99
CA ARG A 410 4.46 -13.41 -22.15
C ARG A 410 4.41 -14.94 -22.16
N ASP A 411 4.67 -15.58 -21.02
CA ASP A 411 4.65 -17.03 -20.90
C ASP A 411 3.24 -17.60 -21.17
N MET A 412 2.20 -16.92 -20.67
CA MET A 412 0.81 -17.31 -20.90
C MET A 412 0.42 -17.16 -22.38
N GLU A 413 0.82 -16.07 -23.04
CA GLU A 413 0.58 -15.85 -24.47
C GLU A 413 1.29 -16.90 -25.35
N ALA A 414 2.46 -17.39 -24.94
CA ALA A 414 3.19 -18.45 -25.63
C ALA A 414 2.50 -19.83 -25.59
N LEU A 415 1.54 -20.06 -24.67
CA LEU A 415 0.82 -21.34 -24.58
C LEU A 415 -0.18 -21.58 -25.72
N ASN A 416 -0.46 -20.56 -26.55
CA ASN A 416 -1.27 -20.66 -27.77
C ASN A 416 -2.65 -21.32 -27.53
N PHE A 417 -3.41 -20.79 -26.57
CA PHE A 417 -4.78 -21.19 -26.23
C PHE A 417 -5.74 -19.97 -26.18
N LYS A 418 -5.35 -18.87 -26.82
CA LYS A 418 -6.17 -17.65 -26.99
C LYS A 418 -7.51 -18.03 -27.65
N GLY A 419 -8.59 -17.46 -27.14
CA GLY A 419 -9.93 -17.79 -27.64
C GLY A 419 -10.74 -18.66 -26.69
N THR A 420 -10.08 -19.48 -25.88
CA THR A 420 -10.69 -20.40 -24.92
C THR A 420 -11.23 -19.69 -23.67
N ARG A 421 -12.08 -20.39 -22.91
CA ARG A 421 -12.60 -19.92 -21.62
C ARG A 421 -11.48 -19.70 -20.62
N GLU A 422 -10.56 -20.67 -20.53
CA GLU A 422 -9.49 -20.67 -19.53
C GLU A 422 -8.54 -19.49 -19.74
N TYR A 423 -8.31 -19.09 -21.00
CA TYR A 423 -7.55 -17.88 -21.34
C TYR A 423 -8.23 -16.62 -20.82
N SER A 424 -9.55 -16.50 -21.01
CA SER A 424 -10.31 -15.34 -20.53
C SER A 424 -10.37 -15.29 -19.00
N GLU A 425 -10.54 -16.43 -18.33
CA GLU A 425 -10.47 -16.53 -16.86
C GLU A 425 -9.09 -16.09 -16.32
N MET A 426 -7.98 -16.55 -16.92
CA MET A 426 -6.63 -16.11 -16.55
C MET A 426 -6.39 -14.61 -16.79
N LYS A 427 -6.88 -14.06 -17.91
CA LYS A 427 -6.75 -12.62 -18.20
C LYS A 427 -7.56 -11.76 -17.24
N ILE A 428 -8.71 -12.25 -16.76
CA ILE A 428 -9.48 -11.58 -15.70
C ILE A 428 -8.70 -11.58 -14.39
N GLU A 429 -8.16 -12.72 -13.95
CA GLU A 429 -7.35 -12.80 -12.73
C GLU A 429 -6.12 -11.88 -12.80
N TYR A 430 -5.44 -11.83 -13.96
CA TYR A 430 -4.35 -10.89 -14.23
C TYR A 430 -4.80 -9.43 -14.11
N GLY A 431 -5.95 -9.07 -14.72
CA GLY A 431 -6.49 -7.73 -14.66
C GLY A 431 -6.87 -7.31 -13.23
N LEU A 432 -7.54 -8.18 -12.48
CA LEU A 432 -7.90 -7.93 -11.08
C LEU A 432 -6.66 -7.73 -10.19
N LEU A 433 -5.57 -8.46 -10.46
CA LEU A 433 -4.30 -8.30 -9.75
C LEU A 433 -3.60 -6.97 -10.09
N LEU A 434 -3.63 -6.54 -11.36
CA LEU A 434 -3.15 -5.21 -11.73
C LEU A 434 -3.96 -4.09 -11.05
N LEU A 435 -5.29 -4.23 -11.00
CA LEU A 435 -6.15 -3.30 -10.27
C LEU A 435 -5.76 -3.26 -8.79
N LEU A 436 -5.55 -4.42 -8.18
CA LEU A 436 -5.15 -4.50 -6.78
C LEU A 436 -3.84 -3.75 -6.53
N MET A 437 -2.89 -3.83 -7.45
CA MET A 437 -1.57 -3.21 -7.31
C MET A 437 -1.56 -1.69 -7.56
N TYR A 438 -2.36 -1.21 -8.53
CA TYR A 438 -2.25 0.18 -9.03
C TYR A 438 -3.44 1.09 -8.69
N ARG A 439 -4.56 0.56 -8.18
CA ARG A 439 -5.63 1.41 -7.63
C ARG A 439 -5.17 2.05 -6.31
N PRO A 440 -5.83 3.13 -5.85
CA PRO A 440 -5.53 3.71 -4.54
C PRO A 440 -5.52 2.67 -3.42
N SER A 441 -4.43 2.67 -2.65
CA SER A 441 -4.11 1.66 -1.65
C SER A 441 -3.53 2.31 -0.39
N PRO A 442 -3.37 1.59 0.74
CA PRO A 442 -2.74 2.14 1.93
C PRO A 442 -1.33 2.71 1.68
N THR A 443 -0.57 2.11 0.78
CA THR A 443 0.78 2.57 0.42
C THR A 443 0.75 3.68 -0.62
N PHE A 444 -0.05 3.53 -1.68
CA PHE A 444 -0.17 4.52 -2.75
C PHE A 444 -1.58 5.12 -2.70
N MET A 445 -1.81 6.05 -1.77
CA MET A 445 -3.13 6.68 -1.64
C MET A 445 -3.49 7.55 -2.85
N ILE A 446 -2.46 8.14 -3.48
CA ILE A 446 -2.54 8.84 -4.76
C ILE A 446 -1.60 8.11 -5.74
N PRO A 447 -2.11 7.21 -6.59
CA PRO A 447 -1.35 6.60 -7.67
C PRO A 447 -0.80 7.64 -8.65
N SER A 448 0.34 7.34 -9.28
CA SER A 448 0.90 8.18 -10.34
C SER A 448 0.03 8.18 -11.60
N LYS A 449 0.32 9.07 -12.55
CA LYS A 449 -0.31 9.05 -13.87
C LYS A 449 -0.11 7.69 -14.58
N GLU A 450 1.10 7.16 -14.55
CA GLU A 450 1.48 5.88 -15.16
C GLU A 450 0.76 4.71 -14.47
N MET A 451 0.66 4.73 -13.13
CA MET A 451 -0.10 3.73 -12.38
C MET A 451 -1.60 3.77 -12.76
N ALA A 452 -2.16 4.97 -12.89
CA ALA A 452 -3.55 5.16 -13.33
C ALA A 452 -3.76 4.69 -14.78
N GLU A 453 -2.81 4.88 -15.68
CA GLU A 453 -2.85 4.38 -17.06
C GLU A 453 -2.81 2.84 -17.13
N ILE A 454 -1.98 2.19 -16.31
CA ILE A 454 -1.97 0.72 -16.19
C ILE A 454 -3.30 0.23 -15.63
N CYS A 455 -3.82 0.87 -14.59
CA CYS A 455 -5.11 0.56 -14.00
C CYS A 455 -6.25 0.73 -15.02
N SER A 456 -6.25 1.81 -15.81
CA SER A 456 -7.19 2.06 -16.91
C SER A 456 -7.17 0.93 -17.95
N ARG A 457 -6.00 0.54 -18.44
CA ARG A 457 -5.87 -0.59 -19.38
C ARG A 457 -6.37 -1.90 -18.79
N ALA A 458 -6.11 -2.14 -17.51
CA ALA A 458 -6.59 -3.34 -16.81
C ALA A 458 -8.12 -3.36 -16.66
N VAL A 459 -8.78 -2.21 -16.43
CA VAL A 459 -10.24 -2.09 -16.44
C VAL A 459 -10.81 -2.49 -17.79
N SER A 460 -10.37 -1.84 -18.88
CA SER A 460 -10.86 -2.13 -20.23
C SER A 460 -10.58 -3.58 -20.65
N GLY A 461 -9.41 -4.10 -20.32
CA GLY A 461 -9.02 -5.48 -20.61
C GLY A 461 -9.90 -6.50 -19.90
N THR A 462 -10.19 -6.27 -18.62
CA THR A 462 -11.01 -7.18 -17.79
C THR A 462 -12.46 -7.19 -18.24
N VAL A 463 -13.05 -6.00 -18.46
CA VAL A 463 -14.43 -5.86 -18.93
C VAL A 463 -14.62 -6.53 -20.30
N ARG A 464 -13.67 -6.35 -21.23
CA ARG A 464 -13.69 -7.03 -22.54
C ARG A 464 -13.69 -8.56 -22.40
N GLN A 465 -12.95 -9.12 -21.43
CA GLN A 465 -12.97 -10.56 -21.18
C GLN A 465 -14.28 -11.04 -20.57
N TRP A 466 -14.91 -10.27 -19.68
CA TRP A 466 -16.25 -10.61 -19.16
C TRP A 466 -17.30 -10.59 -20.26
N GLN A 467 -17.33 -9.58 -21.13
CA GLN A 467 -18.23 -9.56 -22.30
C GLN A 467 -18.07 -10.81 -23.15
N LYS A 468 -16.82 -11.19 -23.41
CA LYS A 468 -16.52 -12.37 -24.22
C LYS A 468 -16.99 -13.66 -23.54
N LEU A 469 -16.75 -13.81 -22.24
CA LEU A 469 -17.21 -14.97 -21.47
C LEU A 469 -18.74 -15.03 -21.42
N GLU A 470 -19.39 -13.89 -21.20
CA GLU A 470 -20.84 -13.79 -21.17
C GLU A 470 -21.45 -14.16 -22.52
N PHE A 471 -20.92 -13.61 -23.61
CA PHE A 471 -21.38 -13.90 -24.96
C PHE A 471 -21.24 -15.39 -25.30
N GLN A 472 -20.16 -16.03 -24.87
CA GLN A 472 -19.87 -17.43 -25.19
C GLN A 472 -20.54 -18.43 -24.24
N HIS A 473 -20.77 -18.07 -22.98
CA HIS A 473 -21.11 -19.01 -21.92
C HIS A 473 -22.25 -18.54 -20.99
N GLY A 474 -22.86 -17.39 -21.27
CA GLY A 474 -23.95 -16.80 -20.49
C GLY A 474 -23.46 -16.06 -19.25
N ILE A 475 -24.42 -15.36 -18.61
CA ILE A 475 -24.18 -14.52 -17.43
C ILE A 475 -23.61 -15.31 -16.24
N THR A 476 -23.88 -16.62 -16.16
CA THR A 476 -23.39 -17.49 -15.09
C THR A 476 -21.90 -17.76 -15.13
N ALA A 477 -21.24 -17.51 -16.25
CA ALA A 477 -19.78 -17.53 -16.33
C ALA A 477 -19.13 -16.30 -15.69
N VAL A 478 -19.87 -15.20 -15.54
CA VAL A 478 -19.37 -13.89 -15.05
C VAL A 478 -19.88 -13.58 -13.64
N CYS A 479 -21.17 -13.77 -13.37
CA CYS A 479 -21.86 -13.44 -12.12
C CYS A 479 -22.46 -14.69 -11.45
N ARG A 480 -21.61 -15.61 -10.99
CA ARG A 480 -22.03 -16.83 -10.28
C ARG A 480 -22.26 -16.58 -8.79
N CYS A 481 -21.39 -15.80 -8.15
CA CYS A 481 -21.42 -15.57 -6.71
C CYS A 481 -21.19 -14.10 -6.31
N ILE A 482 -21.49 -13.81 -5.04
CA ILE A 482 -21.35 -12.47 -4.44
C ILE A 482 -19.93 -11.89 -4.62
N ARG A 483 -18.88 -12.73 -4.56
CA ARG A 483 -17.48 -12.30 -4.74
C ARG A 483 -17.16 -11.86 -6.16
N GLN A 484 -17.86 -12.39 -7.17
CA GLN A 484 -17.70 -11.89 -8.55
C GLN A 484 -18.42 -10.56 -8.75
N VAL A 485 -19.57 -10.35 -8.09
CA VAL A 485 -20.22 -9.03 -8.03
C VAL A 485 -19.28 -8.00 -7.40
N HIS A 486 -18.58 -8.39 -6.32
CA HIS A 486 -17.52 -7.57 -5.74
C HIS A 486 -16.44 -7.22 -6.76
N SER A 487 -15.85 -8.20 -7.46
CA SER A 487 -14.85 -7.94 -8.50
C SER A 487 -15.35 -6.97 -9.58
N ILE A 488 -16.59 -7.12 -10.05
CA ILE A 488 -17.20 -6.24 -11.06
C ILE A 488 -17.38 -4.82 -10.53
N LEU A 489 -17.85 -4.68 -9.29
CA LEU A 489 -17.95 -3.39 -8.61
C LEU A 489 -16.58 -2.72 -8.49
N MET A 490 -15.54 -3.45 -8.09
CA MET A 490 -14.18 -2.92 -7.96
C MET A 490 -13.62 -2.44 -9.30
N VAL A 491 -13.87 -3.17 -10.39
CA VAL A 491 -13.47 -2.76 -11.75
C VAL A 491 -14.22 -1.51 -12.19
N GLY A 492 -15.53 -1.42 -11.92
CA GLY A 492 -16.34 -0.23 -12.22
C GLY A 492 -15.84 1.01 -11.47
N LEU A 493 -15.60 0.88 -10.16
CA LEU A 493 -15.07 1.96 -9.33
C LEU A 493 -13.66 2.39 -9.76
N ALA A 494 -12.79 1.44 -10.12
CA ALA A 494 -11.46 1.74 -10.63
C ALA A 494 -11.52 2.50 -11.97
N GLY A 495 -12.45 2.14 -12.87
CA GLY A 495 -12.66 2.88 -14.12
C GLY A 495 -13.09 4.33 -13.89
N LEU A 496 -14.02 4.55 -12.96
CA LEU A 496 -14.45 5.89 -12.55
C LEU A 496 -13.30 6.69 -11.91
N TYR A 497 -12.49 6.04 -11.07
CA TYR A 497 -11.31 6.66 -10.48
C TYR A 497 -10.31 7.10 -11.55
N CYS A 498 -9.99 6.22 -12.52
CA CYS A 498 -9.04 6.56 -13.59
C CYS A 498 -9.52 7.76 -14.42
N ASP A 499 -10.80 7.78 -14.84
CA ASP A 499 -11.36 8.89 -15.62
C ASP A 499 -11.33 10.21 -14.81
N TRP A 500 -11.70 10.17 -13.52
CA TRP A 500 -11.64 11.34 -12.64
C TRP A 500 -10.21 11.81 -12.39
N HIS A 501 -9.27 10.89 -12.14
CA HIS A 501 -7.88 11.21 -11.83
C HIS A 501 -7.18 11.89 -13.01
N VAL A 502 -7.44 11.43 -14.24
CA VAL A 502 -6.92 12.05 -15.46
C VAL A 502 -7.49 13.48 -15.64
N GLN A 503 -8.76 13.70 -15.30
CA GLN A 503 -9.36 15.04 -15.34
C GLN A 503 -8.75 15.97 -14.28
N ALA A 504 -8.53 15.47 -13.06
CA ALA A 504 -7.93 16.24 -11.98
C ALA A 504 -6.46 16.63 -12.26
N MET A 505 -5.72 15.80 -13.01
CA MET A 505 -4.29 16.05 -13.30
C MET A 505 -4.01 16.84 -14.59
N ASN A 506 -4.93 16.92 -15.55
CA ASN A 506 -4.73 17.68 -16.79
C ASN A 506 -5.26 19.12 -16.67
N GLN A 507 -4.37 20.11 -16.49
CA GLN A 507 -4.69 21.55 -16.44
C GLN A 507 -4.72 22.26 -17.83
N SER A 508 -5.01 21.54 -18.92
CA SER A 508 -5.08 22.14 -20.27
C SER A 508 -6.53 22.43 -20.72
N PRO A 509 -6.80 23.54 -21.45
CA PRO A 509 -8.13 23.94 -21.89
C PRO A 509 -8.67 23.16 -23.10
N GLU A 510 -8.00 22.11 -23.56
CA GLU A 510 -8.55 21.23 -24.60
C GLU A 510 -9.53 20.23 -23.96
N PRO A 511 -10.71 20.00 -24.57
CA PRO A 511 -11.70 19.11 -24.00
C PRO A 511 -11.11 17.70 -23.87
N PRO A 512 -11.04 17.12 -22.65
CA PRO A 512 -10.59 15.76 -22.50
C PRO A 512 -11.55 14.88 -23.31
N LEU A 513 -11.00 14.03 -24.18
CA LEU A 513 -11.73 13.03 -24.96
C LEU A 513 -12.78 12.37 -24.06
N LEU A 514 -14.05 12.76 -24.26
CA LEU A 514 -15.15 12.41 -23.36
C LEU A 514 -15.25 10.88 -23.21
N TYR A 515 -15.13 10.40 -21.97
CA TYR A 515 -15.52 9.07 -21.47
C TYR A 515 -14.76 7.85 -22.01
N SER A 516 -13.53 7.60 -21.53
CA SER A 516 -12.83 6.34 -21.88
C SER A 516 -13.52 5.11 -21.26
N HIS A 517 -14.03 5.22 -20.02
CA HIS A 517 -14.63 4.08 -19.30
C HIS A 517 -16.15 4.14 -19.11
N GLY A 518 -16.85 5.17 -19.59
CA GLY A 518 -18.32 5.29 -19.41
C GLY A 518 -19.09 4.04 -19.84
N ASN A 519 -18.74 3.46 -21.00
CA ASN A 519 -19.34 2.21 -21.50
C ASN A 519 -18.95 0.99 -20.66
N ASN A 520 -17.70 0.94 -20.18
CA ASN A 520 -17.22 -0.14 -19.32
C ASN A 520 -17.97 -0.14 -17.98
N VAL A 521 -18.17 1.04 -17.38
CA VAL A 521 -18.92 1.21 -16.13
C VAL A 521 -20.39 0.87 -16.32
N ALA A 522 -21.00 1.31 -17.44
CA ALA A 522 -22.37 0.95 -17.78
C ALA A 522 -22.57 -0.57 -17.88
N LEU A 523 -21.62 -1.26 -18.50
CA LEU A 523 -21.64 -2.71 -18.54
C LEU A 523 -21.45 -3.35 -17.16
N CYS A 524 -20.55 -2.83 -16.31
CA CYS A 524 -20.43 -3.32 -14.94
C CYS A 524 -21.75 -3.20 -14.18
N MET A 525 -22.47 -2.08 -14.33
CA MET A 525 -23.81 -1.91 -13.72
C MET A 525 -24.81 -2.93 -14.25
N ASP A 526 -24.86 -3.14 -15.56
CA ASP A 526 -25.74 -4.13 -16.20
C ASP A 526 -25.41 -5.58 -15.76
N LEU A 527 -24.12 -5.94 -15.67
CA LEU A 527 -23.68 -7.24 -15.17
C LEU A 527 -24.08 -7.46 -13.70
N ILE A 528 -23.99 -6.43 -12.86
CA ILE A 528 -24.46 -6.48 -11.46
C ILE A 528 -25.98 -6.68 -11.44
N GLU A 529 -26.73 -5.90 -12.20
CA GLU A 529 -28.20 -5.99 -12.23
C GLU A 529 -28.69 -7.36 -12.70
N ARG A 530 -28.20 -7.85 -13.84
CA ARG A 530 -28.59 -9.17 -14.36
C ARG A 530 -28.08 -10.31 -13.47
N GLY A 531 -26.88 -10.18 -12.92
CA GLY A 531 -26.30 -11.14 -11.99
C GLY A 531 -27.10 -11.27 -10.69
N THR A 532 -27.52 -10.14 -10.11
CA THR A 532 -28.29 -10.10 -8.85
C THR A 532 -29.72 -10.62 -9.02
N ALA A 533 -30.39 -10.26 -10.12
CA ALA A 533 -31.69 -10.83 -10.50
C ALA A 533 -31.60 -12.36 -10.64
N ARG A 534 -30.55 -12.86 -11.30
CA ARG A 534 -30.31 -14.31 -11.46
C ARG A 534 -30.05 -15.01 -10.13
N MET A 535 -29.25 -14.41 -9.24
CA MET A 535 -28.94 -14.98 -7.93
C MET A 535 -30.13 -14.91 -6.95
N LYS A 536 -31.21 -14.20 -7.31
CA LYS A 536 -32.37 -13.89 -6.45
C LYS A 536 -31.95 -13.14 -5.18
N GLU A 537 -31.02 -12.21 -5.35
CA GLU A 537 -30.35 -11.46 -4.29
C GLU A 537 -30.59 -9.94 -4.45
N GLU A 538 -31.84 -9.50 -4.36
CA GLU A 538 -32.24 -8.10 -4.61
C GLU A 538 -31.50 -7.08 -3.72
N GLY A 539 -31.13 -7.48 -2.50
CA GLY A 539 -30.34 -6.64 -1.59
C GLY A 539 -28.94 -6.27 -2.09
N LEU A 540 -28.47 -6.86 -3.18
CA LEU A 540 -27.20 -6.50 -3.84
C LEU A 540 -27.36 -5.38 -4.88
N LEU A 541 -28.58 -5.00 -5.26
CA LEU A 541 -28.83 -3.90 -6.21
C LEU A 541 -28.29 -2.56 -5.69
N LYS A 542 -28.20 -2.38 -4.37
CA LYS A 542 -27.58 -1.21 -3.75
C LYS A 542 -26.15 -0.93 -4.23
N TYR A 543 -25.40 -1.95 -4.66
CA TYR A 543 -24.04 -1.78 -5.18
C TYR A 543 -24.04 -1.23 -6.62
N ARG A 544 -25.07 -1.55 -7.42
CA ARG A 544 -25.30 -0.90 -8.73
C ARG A 544 -25.68 0.57 -8.52
N ASP A 545 -26.54 0.85 -7.55
CA ASP A 545 -26.96 2.22 -7.24
C ASP A 545 -25.80 3.06 -6.70
N LEU A 546 -24.94 2.47 -5.85
CA LEU A 546 -23.70 3.11 -5.40
C LEU A 546 -22.79 3.45 -6.58
N LEU A 547 -22.56 2.49 -7.50
CA LEU A 547 -21.75 2.73 -8.68
C LEU A 547 -22.33 3.84 -9.56
N GLN A 548 -23.66 3.90 -9.70
CA GLN A 548 -24.35 4.97 -10.41
C GLN A 548 -24.21 6.33 -9.70
N ALA A 549 -24.29 6.38 -8.37
CA ALA A 549 -24.12 7.61 -7.61
C ALA A 549 -22.71 8.19 -7.77
N VAL A 550 -21.68 7.33 -7.70
CA VAL A 550 -20.29 7.71 -7.95
C VAL A 550 -20.11 8.18 -9.39
N ARG A 551 -20.72 7.48 -10.35
CA ARG A 551 -20.70 7.85 -11.77
C ARG A 551 -21.29 9.24 -12.02
N ILE A 552 -22.42 9.57 -11.38
CA ILE A 552 -23.04 10.91 -11.46
C ILE A 552 -22.12 11.98 -10.87
N LYS A 553 -21.39 11.68 -9.79
CA LYS A 553 -20.42 12.62 -9.22
C LYS A 553 -19.22 12.85 -10.13
N VAL A 554 -18.72 11.82 -10.80
CA VAL A 554 -17.58 11.94 -11.71
C VAL A 554 -17.95 12.64 -13.03
N TYR A 555 -19.08 12.29 -13.63
CA TYR A 555 -19.44 12.80 -14.96
C TYR A 555 -20.48 13.93 -14.97
N GLY A 556 -21.24 14.11 -13.89
CA GLY A 556 -22.40 15.00 -13.82
C GLY A 556 -23.74 14.30 -14.15
N PRO A 557 -24.89 14.92 -13.82
CA PRO A 557 -26.21 14.28 -13.92
C PRO A 557 -26.83 14.21 -15.33
N VAL A 558 -26.32 14.93 -16.34
CA VAL A 558 -27.02 15.13 -17.64
C VAL A 558 -26.16 14.80 -18.88
N THR A 559 -24.90 14.42 -18.71
CA THR A 559 -23.90 14.48 -19.81
C THR A 559 -23.59 13.16 -20.50
N TRP A 560 -24.30 12.07 -20.19
CA TRP A 560 -24.06 10.77 -20.83
C TRP A 560 -25.35 10.17 -21.40
N GLU A 561 -25.50 10.31 -22.71
CA GLU A 561 -26.37 9.44 -23.50
C GLU A 561 -25.53 8.25 -23.99
N PRO A 562 -25.95 6.99 -23.72
CA PRO A 562 -25.33 5.86 -24.39
C PRO A 562 -25.52 6.01 -25.90
N PRO A 563 -24.52 5.72 -26.76
CA PRO A 563 -24.82 5.53 -28.17
C PRO A 563 -25.88 4.42 -28.25
N VAL A 564 -27.03 4.74 -28.84
CA VAL A 564 -28.23 3.90 -28.91
C VAL A 564 -27.85 2.46 -29.22
N ALA A 565 -28.15 1.55 -28.28
CA ALA A 565 -28.10 0.12 -28.55
C ALA A 565 -29.06 -0.17 -29.69
N GLN A 566 -28.54 -0.59 -30.85
CA GLN A 566 -29.36 -1.05 -31.95
C GLN A 566 -30.23 -2.21 -31.45
N THR A 567 -31.52 -1.91 -31.30
CA THR A 567 -32.58 -2.88 -31.07
C THR A 567 -32.45 -4.01 -32.09
N GLN A 568 -32.45 -5.25 -31.60
CA GLN A 568 -32.56 -6.46 -32.41
C GLN A 568 -33.75 -6.33 -33.39
N PRO A 569 -33.55 -6.70 -34.67
CA PRO A 569 -34.62 -7.25 -35.47
C PRO A 569 -34.49 -8.78 -35.45
N THR A 570 -35.59 -9.41 -35.07
CA THR A 570 -35.97 -10.76 -35.48
C THR A 570 -35.91 -10.88 -37.01
N ASP A 571 -34.97 -11.65 -37.56
CA ASP A 571 -35.23 -12.75 -38.51
C ASP A 571 -33.93 -13.27 -39.16
N ALA A 572 -33.98 -14.55 -39.51
CA ALA A 572 -32.88 -15.35 -40.02
C ALA A 572 -32.34 -14.87 -41.39
N SER A 573 -31.04 -14.53 -41.46
CA SER A 573 -30.12 -14.74 -42.61
C SER A 573 -28.69 -14.25 -42.27
N PRO A 574 -27.62 -14.84 -42.86
CA PRO A 574 -26.24 -14.55 -42.46
C PRO A 574 -25.75 -13.25 -43.11
N VAL A 575 -25.39 -12.25 -42.29
CA VAL A 575 -24.86 -10.96 -42.76
C VAL A 575 -23.34 -10.91 -42.54
N ALA A 576 -22.63 -10.50 -43.59
CA ALA A 576 -21.18 -10.29 -43.67
C ALA A 576 -20.65 -9.28 -42.63
N PRO A 577 -19.34 -9.32 -42.28
CA PRO A 577 -18.78 -8.49 -41.22
C PRO A 577 -18.88 -7.00 -41.58
N VAL A 578 -19.49 -6.23 -40.68
CA VAL A 578 -19.66 -4.78 -40.80
C VAL A 578 -18.33 -4.09 -40.47
N ASN A 579 -17.81 -3.32 -41.42
CA ASN A 579 -16.66 -2.42 -41.25
C ASN A 579 -17.01 -1.29 -40.28
N VAL A 580 -16.33 -1.24 -39.15
CA VAL A 580 -16.37 -0.13 -38.19
C VAL A 580 -15.37 0.96 -38.65
N PRO A 581 -15.73 2.26 -38.66
CA PRO A 581 -14.83 3.33 -39.08
C PRO A 581 -13.57 3.42 -38.20
N HIS A 582 -12.44 3.74 -38.84
CA HIS A 582 -11.04 3.63 -38.40
C HIS A 582 -10.57 4.47 -37.18
N THR A 583 -11.44 4.92 -36.27
CA THR A 583 -11.03 5.79 -35.14
C THR A 583 -10.73 5.06 -33.82
N LEU A 584 -10.96 3.74 -33.74
CA LEU A 584 -10.63 2.91 -32.56
C LEU A 584 -9.30 2.12 -32.69
N SER A 585 -8.54 2.34 -33.77
CA SER A 585 -7.27 1.66 -34.05
C SER A 585 -6.08 2.14 -33.20
N LEU A 586 -6.24 3.17 -32.35
CA LEU A 586 -5.15 3.77 -31.58
C LEU A 586 -4.95 3.16 -30.18
N LEU A 587 -5.73 2.14 -29.78
CA LEU A 587 -5.66 1.52 -28.45
C LEU A 587 -5.22 0.04 -28.45
N ASP A 588 -4.82 -0.50 -29.61
CA ASP A 588 -4.34 -1.88 -29.77
C ASP A 588 -2.81 -1.97 -29.95
N THR A 589 -2.06 -0.91 -29.63
CA THR A 589 -0.58 -0.99 -29.55
C THR A 589 -0.15 -1.68 -28.25
N ASP A 590 -0.24 -3.00 -28.25
CA ASP A 590 0.27 -3.95 -27.23
C ASP A 590 1.81 -3.95 -27.09
N ASN A 591 2.50 -2.89 -27.56
CA ASN A 591 3.94 -2.85 -27.77
C ASN A 591 4.54 -1.58 -27.15
N THR A 592 4.70 -1.58 -25.82
CA THR A 592 5.59 -0.66 -25.11
C THR A 592 6.31 -1.45 -24.04
N GLN A 593 7.65 -1.49 -24.13
CA GLN A 593 8.50 -1.84 -23.00
C GLN A 593 8.10 -0.91 -21.85
N SER A 594 7.60 -1.46 -20.74
CA SER A 594 7.36 -0.63 -19.56
C SER A 594 8.73 -0.26 -19.01
N ASN A 595 9.06 1.02 -19.06
CA ASN A 595 10.20 1.52 -18.30
C ASN A 595 9.87 1.33 -16.81
N MET A 596 10.85 0.89 -16.03
CA MET A 596 10.68 0.67 -14.60
C MET A 596 10.33 2.00 -13.92
N PHE A 597 9.19 2.01 -13.22
CA PHE A 597 8.54 3.24 -12.75
C PHE A 597 9.31 3.96 -11.63
N PHE A 598 10.06 3.23 -10.81
CA PHE A 598 10.80 3.77 -9.66
C PHE A 598 12.33 3.70 -9.82
N GLN A 599 12.87 3.37 -11.01
CA GLN A 599 14.30 3.42 -11.29
C GLN A 599 14.76 4.83 -11.69
N GLY A 600 15.99 5.20 -11.31
CA GLY A 600 16.57 6.51 -11.60
C GLY A 600 15.73 7.63 -10.97
N ASP A 601 15.30 8.59 -11.80
CA ASP A 601 14.49 9.75 -11.37
C ASP A 601 12.99 9.43 -11.23
N GLY A 602 12.59 8.16 -11.39
CA GLY A 602 11.18 7.74 -11.41
C GLY A 602 10.45 7.97 -10.08
N LEU A 603 11.10 7.69 -8.95
CA LEU A 603 10.55 8.00 -7.62
C LEU A 603 10.38 9.51 -7.42
N GLU A 604 11.34 10.32 -7.87
CA GLU A 604 11.26 11.77 -7.78
C GLU A 604 10.14 12.33 -8.66
N THR A 605 9.91 11.72 -9.82
CA THR A 605 8.78 12.03 -10.69
C THR A 605 7.45 11.72 -10.00
N TYR A 606 7.34 10.55 -9.35
CA TYR A 606 6.16 10.20 -8.54
C TYR A 606 5.94 11.22 -7.41
N MET A 607 7.00 11.58 -6.68
CA MET A 607 6.93 12.58 -5.61
C MET A 607 6.42 13.93 -6.11
N ASN A 608 6.96 14.43 -7.24
CA ASN A 608 6.53 15.70 -7.81
C ASN A 608 5.06 15.68 -8.24
N GLN A 609 4.58 14.56 -8.79
CA GLN A 609 3.17 14.37 -9.15
C GLN A 609 2.27 14.39 -7.91
N VAL A 610 2.66 13.68 -6.84
CA VAL A 610 1.89 13.63 -5.58
C VAL A 610 1.92 15.00 -4.88
N SER A 611 3.06 15.69 -4.79
CA SER A 611 3.14 17.01 -4.18
C SER A 611 2.29 18.04 -4.93
N GLY A 612 2.33 18.05 -6.27
CA GLY A 612 1.47 18.90 -7.09
C GLY A 612 -0.03 18.63 -6.92
N TYR A 613 -0.40 17.44 -6.43
CA TYR A 613 -1.77 17.12 -6.08
C TYR A 613 -2.23 17.85 -4.81
N PHE A 614 -1.36 18.00 -3.81
CA PHE A 614 -1.66 18.73 -2.56
C PHE A 614 -1.60 20.25 -2.72
N ASP A 615 -0.82 20.76 -3.68
CA ASP A 615 -0.76 22.18 -4.00
C ASP A 615 -2.04 22.71 -4.70
N ASN A 616 -2.86 21.82 -5.26
CA ASN A 616 -4.13 22.18 -5.90
C ASN A 616 -5.27 22.32 -4.86
N ALA A 617 -5.63 23.57 -4.55
CA ALA A 617 -6.67 23.94 -3.58
C ALA A 617 -8.13 23.52 -3.94
N GLN A 618 -8.35 22.74 -5.00
CA GLN A 618 -9.68 22.33 -5.48
C GLN A 618 -10.14 20.95 -4.97
N LEU A 619 -9.32 20.24 -4.19
CA LEU A 619 -9.60 18.85 -3.77
C LEU A 619 -9.78 18.75 -2.25
N GLY A 620 -10.74 17.93 -1.83
CA GLY A 620 -11.04 17.66 -0.42
C GLY A 620 -9.96 16.85 0.27
N LEU A 621 -8.94 17.54 0.78
CA LEU A 621 -7.90 16.94 1.61
C LEU A 621 -8.47 16.63 3.01
N ASP A 622 -8.37 15.36 3.42
CA ASP A 622 -8.79 14.88 4.74
C ASP A 622 -7.58 14.72 5.66
N GLU A 623 -7.79 14.80 6.98
CA GLU A 623 -6.73 14.66 8.00
C GLU A 623 -5.90 13.38 7.79
N GLY A 624 -6.54 12.27 7.38
CA GLY A 624 -5.84 11.01 7.11
C GLY A 624 -4.98 11.00 5.84
N LEU A 625 -5.35 11.79 4.82
CA LEU A 625 -4.57 11.91 3.57
C LEU A 625 -3.39 12.86 3.78
N THR A 626 -3.61 13.96 4.51
CA THR A 626 -2.56 14.90 4.94
C THR A 626 -1.55 14.22 5.86
N ALA A 627 -2.01 13.49 6.88
CA ALA A 627 -1.12 12.75 7.78
C ALA A 627 -0.30 11.68 7.04
N TRP A 628 -0.90 10.99 6.07
CA TRP A 628 -0.15 10.07 5.20
C TRP A 628 0.91 10.80 4.38
N PHE A 629 0.58 11.95 3.78
CA PHE A 629 1.51 12.72 2.96
C PHE A 629 2.65 13.33 3.79
N ASP A 630 2.36 13.91 4.95
CA ASP A 630 3.37 14.44 5.87
C ASP A 630 4.34 13.33 6.29
N THR A 631 3.80 12.16 6.62
CA THR A 631 4.60 10.98 6.96
C THR A 631 5.42 10.47 5.78
N PHE A 632 4.81 10.41 4.60
CA PHE A 632 5.46 9.99 3.36
C PHE A 632 6.64 10.93 3.04
N MET A 633 6.44 12.23 3.17
CA MET A 633 7.48 13.24 3.00
C MET A 633 8.57 13.14 4.07
N ASP A 634 8.21 12.85 5.32
CA ASP A 634 9.15 12.65 6.43
C ASP A 634 9.96 11.34 6.30
N GLU A 635 9.32 10.24 5.87
CA GLU A 635 9.96 8.95 5.56
C GLU A 635 10.93 9.10 4.37
N LEU A 636 10.61 9.96 3.40
CA LEU A 636 11.47 10.27 2.26
C LEU A 636 12.57 11.28 2.56
N GLN A 637 12.33 12.24 3.44
CA GLN A 637 13.36 13.15 3.93
C GLN A 637 14.36 12.38 4.81
N SER A 638 13.88 11.45 5.64
CA SER A 638 14.74 10.55 6.40
C SER A 638 15.46 9.52 5.51
N SER A 639 14.87 9.06 4.40
CA SER A 639 15.57 8.21 3.42
C SER A 639 16.57 8.97 2.54
N ARG A 640 16.34 10.26 2.25
CA ARG A 640 17.33 11.15 1.61
C ARG A 640 18.53 11.44 2.52
N ILE A 641 18.40 11.24 3.84
CA ILE A 641 19.48 11.44 4.81
C ILE A 641 20.38 10.19 4.94
N ASP A 642 19.94 9.01 4.49
CA ASP A 642 20.64 7.74 4.81
C ASP A 642 21.19 6.92 3.61
N THR A 643 21.19 7.44 2.38
CA THR A 643 21.93 6.81 1.26
C THR A 643 22.60 7.82 0.34
N ASP A 644 23.61 8.53 0.82
CA ASP A 644 24.66 9.01 -0.07
C ASP A 644 25.98 8.34 0.32
N SER A 645 26.06 7.04 0.02
CA SER A 645 27.30 6.24 0.10
C SER A 645 28.36 6.72 -0.90
N ARG A 646 28.08 7.76 -1.71
CA ARG A 646 29.00 8.34 -2.69
C ARG A 646 30.03 9.28 -2.07
N TYR A 647 29.76 9.88 -0.92
CA TYR A 647 30.68 10.90 -0.39
C TYR A 647 31.82 10.32 0.45
N GLU A 648 33.01 10.82 0.22
CA GLU A 648 34.18 10.60 1.05
C GLU A 648 34.33 11.69 2.13
N VAL A 649 34.47 11.25 3.38
CA VAL A 649 34.75 12.09 4.54
C VAL A 649 36.27 12.20 4.72
N GLY A 650 36.76 13.43 4.83
CA GLY A 650 38.17 13.70 5.15
C GLY A 650 38.43 13.53 6.64
N ILE A 651 39.38 12.67 7.03
CA ILE A 651 39.77 12.45 8.43
C ILE A 651 41.28 12.58 8.57
N ARG A 652 41.74 13.53 9.38
CA ARG A 652 43.13 13.59 9.85
C ARG A 652 43.21 13.00 11.25
N ASP A 653 43.75 11.79 11.34
CA ASP A 653 43.97 11.09 12.60
C ASP A 653 45.01 11.82 13.46
N GLY A 654 44.65 12.08 14.72
CA GLY A 654 45.48 12.84 15.66
C GLY A 654 46.73 12.10 16.14
N VAL A 655 46.71 10.77 16.20
CA VAL A 655 47.84 9.96 16.69
C VAL A 655 48.85 9.73 15.58
N THR A 656 48.38 9.40 14.37
CA THR A 656 49.24 9.09 13.23
C THR A 656 49.60 10.33 12.40
N GLY A 657 48.84 11.41 12.52
CA GLY A 657 48.96 12.62 11.70
C GLY A 657 48.51 12.44 10.25
N LYS A 658 48.07 11.25 9.84
CA LYS A 658 47.71 10.95 8.45
C LYS A 658 46.31 11.47 8.13
N PHE A 659 46.19 12.16 7.00
CA PHE A 659 44.92 12.49 6.38
C PHE A 659 44.49 11.37 5.44
N ARG A 660 43.24 10.95 5.54
CA ARG A 660 42.62 9.94 4.68
C ARG A 660 41.22 10.37 4.29
N LEU A 661 40.84 10.02 3.08
CA LEU A 661 39.47 10.08 2.61
C LEU A 661 38.87 8.69 2.80
N VAL A 662 37.69 8.64 3.40
CA VAL A 662 36.99 7.37 3.67
C VAL A 662 35.54 7.50 3.24
N PRO A 663 34.93 6.46 2.65
CA PRO A 663 33.50 6.46 2.38
C PRO A 663 32.70 6.81 3.64
N ARG A 664 31.61 7.57 3.49
CA ARG A 664 30.76 8.04 4.60
C ARG A 664 30.39 6.92 5.58
N GLU A 665 30.05 5.74 5.08
CA GLU A 665 29.67 4.57 5.89
C GLU A 665 30.84 4.00 6.73
N GLN A 666 32.09 4.29 6.33
CA GLN A 666 33.31 3.85 7.02
C GLN A 666 33.92 4.94 7.91
N ALA A 667 33.36 6.15 7.88
CA ALA A 667 33.83 7.30 8.65
C ALA A 667 33.52 7.12 10.14
N THR A 668 34.47 6.50 10.86
CA THR A 668 34.34 6.18 12.29
C THR A 668 35.36 6.93 13.13
N VAL A 669 34.98 7.22 14.39
CA VAL A 669 35.85 7.75 15.43
C VAL A 669 35.85 6.82 16.64
N SER A 670 36.92 6.85 17.43
CA SER A 670 37.01 6.03 18.64
C SER A 670 36.01 6.51 19.71
N VAL A 671 35.41 5.58 20.44
CA VAL A 671 34.62 5.91 21.65
C VAL A 671 35.48 6.54 22.76
N PHE A 672 36.81 6.45 22.66
CA PHE A 672 37.74 7.15 23.54
C PHE A 672 38.12 8.54 23.03
N ASP A 673 37.51 9.02 21.95
CA ASP A 673 37.69 10.40 21.49
C ASP A 673 37.09 11.39 22.49
N SER A 674 37.79 12.51 22.69
CA SER A 674 37.42 13.53 23.69
C SER A 674 36.08 14.20 23.40
N ASN A 675 35.72 14.36 22.12
CA ASN A 675 34.42 14.89 21.75
C ASN A 675 33.29 13.94 22.14
N PHE A 676 33.48 12.62 21.92
CA PHE A 676 32.48 11.62 22.30
C PHE A 676 32.30 11.53 23.82
N LEU A 677 33.41 11.51 24.57
CA LEU A 677 33.36 11.30 26.02
C LEU A 677 32.81 12.50 26.80
N ILE A 678 33.21 13.72 26.43
CA ILE A 678 32.96 14.91 27.24
C ILE A 678 32.68 16.19 26.43
N GLY A 679 32.48 16.09 25.12
CA GLY A 679 32.19 17.25 24.25
C GLY A 679 33.36 18.23 24.07
N ASP A 680 34.61 17.79 24.29
CA ASP A 680 35.82 18.61 24.14
C ASP A 680 36.26 18.71 22.67
N GLY A 681 35.70 19.69 21.97
CA GLY A 681 36.08 20.04 20.62
C GLY A 681 35.39 21.30 20.09
N ILE A 682 35.84 21.75 18.92
CA ILE A 682 35.38 22.93 18.17
C ILE A 682 34.94 22.53 16.77
N TRP A 683 34.13 23.36 16.13
CA TRP A 683 33.66 23.07 14.78
C TRP A 683 33.36 24.34 13.97
N GLU A 684 33.23 24.17 12.66
CA GLU A 684 32.85 25.18 11.70
C GLU A 684 31.81 24.62 10.73
N GLY A 685 30.80 25.42 10.42
CA GLY A 685 29.88 25.17 9.30
C GLY A 685 30.28 26.08 8.16
N ILE A 686 30.68 25.51 7.04
CA ILE A 686 31.34 26.20 5.93
C ILE A 686 30.51 26.00 4.66
N ARG A 687 30.39 27.03 3.82
CA ARG A 687 29.85 26.88 2.46
C ARG A 687 30.98 26.86 1.45
N ALA A 688 30.79 26.05 0.41
CA ALA A 688 31.58 26.15 -0.81
C ALA A 688 30.67 26.32 -2.02
N VAL A 689 31.10 27.18 -2.92
CA VAL A 689 30.41 27.49 -4.18
C VAL A 689 31.41 27.27 -5.30
N ARG A 690 31.10 26.35 -6.21
CA ARG A 690 31.96 26.01 -7.37
C ARG A 690 33.42 25.78 -6.94
N GLY A 691 33.59 24.91 -5.94
CA GLY A 691 34.90 24.53 -5.43
C GLY A 691 35.65 25.63 -4.66
N ARG A 692 35.03 26.79 -4.37
CA ARG A 692 35.63 27.88 -3.57
C ARG A 692 35.00 27.92 -2.19
N VAL A 693 35.83 27.89 -1.15
CA VAL A 693 35.37 28.03 0.24
C VAL A 693 34.99 29.49 0.50
N GLN A 694 33.71 29.72 0.77
CA GLN A 694 33.16 31.03 1.04
C GLN A 694 33.69 31.57 2.37
N PHE A 695 34.19 32.82 2.39
CA PHE A 695 34.73 33.51 3.57
C PHE A 695 35.77 32.65 4.33
N ALA A 696 36.64 31.95 3.59
CA ALA A 696 37.57 30.97 4.14
C ALA A 696 38.47 31.55 5.25
N LYS A 697 38.94 32.79 5.05
CA LYS A 697 39.81 33.48 6.01
C LYS A 697 39.13 33.66 7.35
N GLU A 698 37.87 34.09 7.36
CA GLU A 698 37.09 34.30 8.56
C GLU A 698 36.82 32.97 9.30
N HIS A 699 36.39 31.93 8.59
CA HIS A 699 36.13 30.61 9.18
C HIS A 699 37.39 30.01 9.80
N ILE A 700 38.50 30.00 9.07
CA ILE A 700 39.77 29.41 9.54
C ILE A 700 40.35 30.24 10.69
N ASN A 701 40.32 31.57 10.61
CA ASN A 701 40.80 32.41 11.71
C ASN A 701 40.01 32.19 13.00
N ARG A 702 38.68 32.06 12.91
CA ARG A 702 37.80 31.83 14.07
C ARG A 702 38.03 30.45 14.69
N LEU A 703 38.21 29.42 13.87
CA LEU A 703 38.57 28.08 14.34
C LEU A 703 39.92 28.11 15.09
N PHE A 704 40.95 28.72 14.50
CA PHE A 704 42.27 28.83 15.13
C PHE A 704 42.26 29.69 16.41
N GLN A 705 41.43 30.74 16.45
CA GLN A 705 41.21 31.52 17.67
C GLN A 705 40.60 30.64 18.77
N SER A 706 39.56 29.87 18.44
CA SER A 706 38.89 28.95 19.37
C SER A 706 39.86 27.85 19.85
N ALA A 707 40.64 27.26 18.94
CA ALA A 707 41.67 26.27 19.27
C ALA A 707 42.70 26.84 20.24
N LYS A 708 43.20 28.06 19.98
CA LYS A 708 44.15 28.74 20.86
C LYS A 708 43.56 29.03 22.24
N ALA A 709 42.31 29.50 22.31
CA ALA A 709 41.62 29.76 23.58
C ALA A 709 41.43 28.48 24.41
N MET A 710 41.15 27.36 23.73
CA MET A 710 41.00 26.05 24.35
C MET A 710 42.33 25.33 24.62
N TYR A 711 43.48 25.97 24.44
CA TYR A 711 44.81 25.35 24.56
C TYR A 711 44.97 24.08 23.68
N MET A 712 44.51 24.18 22.43
CA MET A 712 44.52 23.12 21.44
C MET A 712 45.48 23.47 20.31
N ASP A 713 46.63 22.78 20.23
CA ASP A 713 47.52 22.88 19.07
C ASP A 713 47.05 21.91 17.98
N LEU A 714 46.63 22.45 16.84
CA LEU A 714 46.15 21.63 15.73
C LEU A 714 47.28 20.86 15.04
N GLY A 715 48.54 21.30 15.20
CA GLY A 715 49.70 20.70 14.53
C GLY A 715 49.69 20.87 13.01
N LEU A 716 49.04 21.91 12.51
CA LEU A 716 49.04 22.31 11.10
C LEU A 716 48.84 23.83 10.96
N THR A 717 49.22 24.39 9.82
CA THR A 717 49.02 25.81 9.53
C THR A 717 47.61 26.09 9.03
N LYS A 718 47.20 27.36 9.01
CA LYS A 718 45.91 27.77 8.44
C LYS A 718 45.77 27.37 6.96
N GLY A 719 46.88 27.47 6.24
CA GLY A 719 46.97 27.08 4.84
C GLY A 719 46.80 25.57 4.63
N ASP A 720 47.43 24.77 5.49
CA ASP A 720 47.28 23.31 5.44
C ASP A 720 45.83 22.90 5.66
N LEU A 721 45.13 23.54 6.61
CA LEU A 721 43.71 23.25 6.87
C LEU A 721 42.84 23.58 5.66
N LEU A 722 43.08 24.72 5.00
CA LEU A 722 42.36 25.07 3.76
C LEU A 722 42.63 24.03 2.66
N SER A 723 43.87 23.53 2.56
CA SER A 723 44.22 22.46 1.63
C SER A 723 43.44 21.18 1.92
N LEU A 724 43.27 20.77 3.18
CA LEU A 724 42.45 19.60 3.54
C LEU A 724 40.97 19.77 3.15
N LEU A 725 40.41 20.97 3.31
CA LEU A 725 39.04 21.27 2.86
C LEU A 725 38.92 21.14 1.34
N HIS A 726 39.87 21.70 0.58
CA HIS A 726 39.88 21.58 -0.88
C HIS A 726 40.10 20.15 -1.36
N GLN A 727 41.01 19.38 -0.73
CA GLN A 727 41.20 17.96 -1.05
C GLN A 727 39.90 17.16 -0.85
N THR A 728 39.15 17.46 0.21
CA THR A 728 37.86 16.80 0.47
C THR A 728 36.82 17.19 -0.58
N LEU A 729 36.77 18.46 -1.01
CA LEU A 729 35.88 18.87 -2.10
C LEU A 729 36.23 18.20 -3.44
N ASP A 730 37.52 18.15 -3.77
CA ASP A 730 38.01 17.64 -5.04
C ASP A 730 37.81 16.12 -5.16
N ALA A 731 38.03 15.37 -4.07
CA ALA A 731 37.79 13.93 -4.03
C ALA A 731 36.31 13.54 -4.22
N ASN A 732 35.40 14.47 -3.96
CA ASN A 732 33.97 14.30 -4.09
C ASN A 732 33.39 14.92 -5.38
N ASP A 733 34.23 15.34 -6.32
CA ASP A 733 33.85 16.01 -7.58
C ASP A 733 33.00 17.29 -7.37
N MET A 734 33.11 17.94 -6.20
CA MET A 734 32.29 19.11 -5.83
C MET A 734 32.83 20.45 -6.39
N GLY A 735 33.74 20.38 -7.37
CA GLY A 735 34.41 21.54 -7.95
C GLY A 735 33.49 22.51 -8.70
N ASN A 736 32.34 22.03 -9.21
CA ASN A 736 31.37 22.86 -9.94
C ASN A 736 30.05 23.04 -9.18
N GLU A 737 29.90 22.42 -8.01
CA GLU A 737 28.66 22.41 -7.25
C GLU A 737 28.38 23.77 -6.58
N PRO A 738 27.20 24.37 -6.79
CA PRO A 738 26.90 25.71 -6.28
C PRO A 738 26.48 25.71 -4.80
N HIS A 739 26.17 24.54 -4.22
CA HIS A 739 25.48 24.45 -2.94
C HIS A 739 26.10 23.44 -1.96
N VAL A 740 27.42 23.48 -1.81
CA VAL A 740 28.13 22.58 -0.91
C VAL A 740 28.14 23.13 0.51
N HIS A 741 27.81 22.29 1.48
CA HIS A 741 28.00 22.52 2.90
C HIS A 741 29.05 21.56 3.44
N MET A 742 30.04 22.10 4.16
CA MET A 742 31.03 21.29 4.86
C MET A 742 30.93 21.51 6.36
N ARG A 743 30.84 20.41 7.11
CA ARG A 743 31.02 20.44 8.56
C ARG A 743 32.45 20.05 8.91
N LEU A 744 33.20 21.02 9.39
CA LEU A 744 34.56 20.84 9.89
C LEU A 744 34.50 20.68 11.40
N VAL A 745 34.99 19.55 11.90
CA VAL A 745 34.97 19.19 13.33
C VAL A 745 36.40 18.94 13.78
N VAL A 746 36.78 19.51 14.92
CA VAL A 746 38.07 19.30 15.55
C VAL A 746 37.86 18.88 17.01
N SER A 747 38.24 17.66 17.36
CA SER A 747 38.26 17.21 18.76
C SER A 747 39.68 17.27 19.32
N ARG A 748 39.82 17.31 20.65
CA ARG A 748 41.13 17.13 21.32
C ARG A 748 41.82 15.80 20.96
N GLY A 749 41.08 14.85 20.40
CA GLY A 749 41.57 13.55 19.95
C GLY A 749 41.37 12.43 20.96
N LEU A 750 42.09 11.33 20.70
CA LEU A 750 42.00 10.07 21.42
C LEU A 750 42.53 10.18 22.85
N LYS A 751 41.86 9.57 23.81
CA LYS A 751 42.31 9.43 25.20
C LYS A 751 42.81 8.02 25.51
N SER A 752 43.81 7.91 26.38
CA SER A 752 44.28 6.62 26.93
C SER A 752 43.30 6.01 27.94
N THR A 753 42.47 6.84 28.58
CA THR A 753 41.48 6.46 29.59
C THR A 753 40.36 7.51 29.62
N PRO A 754 39.09 7.16 29.94
CA PRO A 754 37.97 8.09 29.94
C PRO A 754 38.06 9.06 31.14
N TYR A 755 38.88 10.10 31.00
CA TYR A 755 39.16 11.09 32.04
C TYR A 755 39.21 12.52 31.48
N GLN A 756 38.79 13.49 32.30
CA GLN A 756 38.65 14.89 31.88
C GLN A 756 39.98 15.59 31.60
N ASN A 757 41.05 15.24 32.33
CA ASN A 757 42.33 15.94 32.23
C ASN A 757 42.94 15.79 30.82
N PRO A 758 43.31 16.88 30.12
CA PRO A 758 43.94 16.80 28.79
C PRO A 758 45.26 16.02 28.73
N HIS A 759 45.94 15.77 29.86
CA HIS A 759 47.19 14.99 29.89
C HIS A 759 46.99 13.52 29.41
N VAL A 760 45.77 12.98 29.49
CA VAL A 760 45.49 11.63 28.99
C VAL A 760 45.19 11.58 27.49
N ASN A 761 45.22 12.73 26.79
CA ASN A 761 45.11 12.79 25.34
C ASN A 761 46.40 12.31 24.68
N ILE A 762 46.25 11.51 23.64
CA ILE A 762 47.35 10.92 22.88
C ILE A 762 47.40 11.60 21.51
N GLY A 763 48.57 12.12 21.16
CA GLY A 763 48.81 12.76 19.86
C GLY A 763 48.21 14.16 19.74
N LEU A 764 47.96 14.56 18.50
CA LEU A 764 47.35 15.82 18.12
C LEU A 764 45.80 15.72 18.11
N PRO A 765 45.09 16.86 17.98
CA PRO A 765 43.65 16.89 17.76
C PRO A 765 43.17 15.99 16.60
N LEU A 766 41.96 15.46 16.64
CA LEU A 766 41.36 14.81 15.46
C LEU A 766 40.70 15.89 14.60
N ILE A 767 40.84 15.82 13.27
CA ILE A 767 40.13 16.72 12.34
C ILE A 767 39.26 15.89 11.41
N VAL A 768 37.98 16.25 11.28
CA VAL A 768 36.99 15.58 10.44
C VAL A 768 36.31 16.62 9.55
N ILE A 769 36.22 16.36 8.25
CA ILE A 769 35.61 17.22 7.24
C ILE A 769 34.50 16.41 6.55
N ILE A 770 33.26 16.83 6.76
CA ILE A 770 32.07 16.15 6.24
C ILE A 770 31.45 17.04 5.15
N PRO A 771 31.61 16.70 3.85
CA PRO A 771 30.99 17.43 2.75
C PRO A 771 29.58 16.89 2.44
N GLU A 772 28.64 17.78 2.13
CA GLU A 772 27.29 17.43 1.69
C GLU A 772 26.77 18.48 0.68
N ILE A 773 26.13 18.04 -0.40
CA ILE A 773 25.36 18.93 -1.28
C ILE A 773 24.05 19.25 -0.57
N LYS A 774 23.87 20.51 -0.20
CA LYS A 774 22.66 20.98 0.48
C LYS A 774 22.21 22.29 -0.16
N ALA A 775 21.21 22.18 -1.04
CA ALA A 775 20.49 23.33 -1.59
C ALA A 775 19.51 23.88 -0.54
N VAL A 776 19.31 25.19 -0.55
CA VAL A 776 18.31 25.83 0.31
C VAL A 776 16.93 25.62 -0.32
N ASP A 777 15.97 25.09 0.44
CA ASP A 777 14.59 24.98 -0.02
C ASP A 777 13.99 26.38 -0.29
N PRO A 778 13.60 26.68 -1.54
CA PRO A 778 12.99 27.97 -1.89
C PRO A 778 11.67 28.22 -1.16
N ILE A 779 10.90 27.18 -0.85
CA ILE A 779 9.60 27.27 -0.19
C ILE A 779 9.79 27.63 1.28
N ALA A 780 10.66 26.92 2.00
CA ALA A 780 11.02 27.29 3.37
C ALA A 780 11.54 28.74 3.45
N LYS A 781 12.34 29.17 2.46
CA LYS A 781 12.87 30.55 2.42
C LYS A 781 11.81 31.61 2.10
N SER A 782 10.75 31.27 1.36
CA SER A 782 9.65 32.18 1.03
C SER A 782 8.62 32.28 2.16
N ARG A 783 8.35 31.17 2.87
CA ARG A 783 7.44 31.12 4.03
C ARG A 783 7.93 31.95 5.22
N GLY A 784 9.24 31.99 5.44
CA GLY A 784 9.82 32.63 6.63
C GLY A 784 9.74 31.77 7.88
N LEU A 785 10.37 32.24 8.97
CA LEU A 785 10.46 31.51 10.24
C LEU A 785 9.43 32.02 11.26
N ARG A 786 8.81 31.09 11.98
CA ARG A 786 8.09 31.34 13.23
C ARG A 786 9.00 31.02 14.40
N LEU A 787 9.13 31.93 15.35
CA LEU A 787 9.99 31.76 16.51
C LEU A 787 9.18 31.64 17.80
N GLY A 788 9.71 30.88 18.76
CA GLY A 788 9.18 30.83 20.13
C GLY A 788 10.29 31.10 21.14
N THR A 789 10.02 31.95 22.12
CA THR A 789 10.96 32.28 23.18
C THR A 789 11.11 31.09 24.12
N THR A 790 12.33 30.57 24.23
CA THR A 790 12.60 29.44 25.12
C THR A 790 12.94 29.89 26.54
N TRP A 791 12.79 29.00 27.53
CA TRP A 791 13.30 29.21 28.88
C TRP A 791 14.82 28.98 28.99
N VAL A 792 15.41 28.28 28.02
CA VAL A 792 16.86 28.03 27.99
C VAL A 792 17.60 29.34 27.75
N ARG A 793 18.54 29.66 28.63
CA ARG A 793 19.29 30.93 28.61
C ARG A 793 20.68 30.75 28.02
N ARG A 794 21.18 31.82 27.40
CA ARG A 794 22.58 31.95 27.01
C ARG A 794 23.40 32.38 28.22
N GLY A 795 24.38 31.56 28.58
CA GLY A 795 25.24 31.80 29.72
C GLY A 795 26.34 32.82 29.42
N PRO A 796 26.92 33.43 30.48
CA PRO A 796 28.12 34.24 30.38
C PRO A 796 29.38 33.40 30.10
N PRO A 797 30.48 34.04 29.63
CA PRO A 797 31.70 33.34 29.25
C PRO A 797 32.38 32.54 30.37
N ASP A 798 32.10 32.86 31.62
CA ASP A 798 32.59 32.15 32.82
C ASP A 798 31.88 30.82 33.08
N VAL A 799 30.73 30.57 32.46
CA VAL A 799 30.03 29.28 32.47
C VAL A 799 30.42 28.47 31.23
N LYS A 800 30.24 29.09 30.06
CA LYS A 800 30.45 28.49 28.75
C LYS A 800 30.62 29.61 27.75
N ASP A 801 31.85 29.84 27.29
CA ASP A 801 32.14 30.91 26.33
C ASP A 801 31.60 30.57 24.95
N GLU A 802 30.42 31.13 24.67
CA GLU A 802 29.70 30.99 23.42
C GLU A 802 30.39 31.72 22.25
N GLN A 803 31.44 32.52 22.49
CA GLN A 803 32.25 33.06 21.41
C GLN A 803 33.03 31.97 20.67
N TRP A 804 33.29 30.82 21.32
CA TRP A 804 33.88 29.66 20.68
C TRP A 804 32.79 28.84 20.02
N ASN A 805 32.99 28.42 18.77
CA ASN A 805 32.06 27.49 18.14
C ASN A 805 32.37 26.05 18.58
N HIS A 806 32.13 25.74 19.86
CA HIS A 806 32.40 24.43 20.46
C HIS A 806 31.31 23.39 20.11
N ILE A 807 31.62 22.09 20.24
CA ILE A 807 30.71 20.98 19.92
C ILE A 807 29.72 20.67 21.07
N SER A 808 29.98 21.19 22.27
CA SER A 808 29.06 21.09 23.42
C SER A 808 27.75 21.86 23.22
N LYS A 809 26.82 21.29 22.44
CA LYS A 809 25.57 21.91 21.97
C LYS A 809 24.32 21.46 22.72
N ALA A 810 24.46 20.81 23.87
CA ALA A 810 23.31 20.29 24.63
C ALA A 810 22.27 21.38 24.97
N THR A 811 22.73 22.59 25.32
CA THR A 811 21.87 23.75 25.58
C THR A 811 21.09 24.19 24.34
N ASP A 812 21.74 24.18 23.17
CA ASP A 812 21.11 24.55 21.90
C ASP A 812 20.08 23.49 21.47
N VAL A 813 20.39 22.21 21.69
CA VAL A 813 19.44 21.09 21.45
C VAL A 813 18.24 21.19 22.38
N GLN A 814 18.41 21.51 23.67
CA GLN A 814 17.29 21.71 24.59
C GLN A 814 16.38 22.87 24.15
N ALA A 815 16.97 23.96 23.64
CA ALA A 815 16.19 25.05 23.07
C ALA A 815 15.38 24.60 21.84
N CYS A 816 15.99 23.83 20.93
CA CYS A 816 15.32 23.25 19.76
C CYS A 816 14.17 22.30 20.16
N VAL A 817 14.37 21.43 21.15
CA VAL A 817 13.31 20.56 21.68
C VAL A 817 12.12 21.40 22.16
N HIS A 818 12.36 22.52 22.82
CA HIS A 818 11.30 23.40 23.26
C HIS A 818 10.54 24.06 22.09
N ALA A 819 11.25 24.51 21.04
CA ALA A 819 10.61 25.00 19.81
C ALA A 819 9.71 23.94 19.17
N ASN A 820 10.17 22.68 19.08
CA ASN A 820 9.35 21.58 18.54
C ASN A 820 8.05 21.39 19.34
N PHE A 821 8.11 21.47 20.67
CA PHE A 821 6.90 21.39 21.51
C PHE A 821 5.95 22.59 21.31
N MET A 822 6.48 23.76 20.98
CA MET A 822 5.66 24.94 20.64
C MET A 822 5.11 24.90 19.20
N GLY A 823 5.59 23.98 18.35
CA GLY A 823 5.21 23.94 16.94
C GLY A 823 5.75 25.11 16.11
N VAL A 824 6.89 25.68 16.52
CA VAL A 824 7.59 26.79 15.84
C VAL A 824 8.90 26.31 15.21
N ASP A 825 9.48 27.12 14.31
CA ASP A 825 10.63 26.72 13.48
C ASP A 825 11.98 26.81 14.22
N GLU A 826 12.16 27.83 15.08
CA GLU A 826 13.39 28.05 15.86
C GLU A 826 13.07 28.65 17.24
N ALA A 827 13.92 28.40 18.22
CA ALA A 827 13.79 28.93 19.57
C ALA A 827 14.58 30.24 19.72
N LEU A 828 13.91 31.33 20.07
CA LEU A 828 14.55 32.60 20.42
C LEU A 828 15.11 32.52 21.86
N MET A 829 16.42 32.70 22.00
CA MET A 829 17.15 32.56 23.26
C MET A 829 17.56 33.92 23.83
N LEU A 830 17.40 34.05 25.14
CA LEU A 830 17.73 35.26 25.91
C LEU A 830 18.97 35.03 26.78
N ASP A 831 19.64 36.11 27.19
CA ASP A 831 20.66 36.06 28.25
C ASP A 831 20.03 36.03 29.67
N LEU A 832 20.88 35.97 30.70
CA LEU A 832 20.46 35.97 32.10
C LEU A 832 19.74 37.25 32.55
N ASN A 833 19.92 38.36 31.84
CA ASN A 833 19.26 39.63 32.12
C ASN A 833 17.91 39.76 31.38
N GLY A 834 17.57 38.79 30.53
CA GLY A 834 16.33 38.79 29.74
C GLY A 834 16.43 39.53 28.41
N PHE A 835 17.63 39.89 27.96
CA PHE A 835 17.85 40.49 26.64
C PHE A 835 18.00 39.43 25.56
N VAL A 836 17.53 39.75 24.36
CA VAL A 836 17.55 38.86 23.20
C VAL A 836 18.98 38.69 22.70
N LYS A 837 19.40 37.45 22.39
CA LYS A 837 20.77 37.17 21.90
C LYS A 837 20.82 36.43 20.57
N THR A 838 20.26 35.23 20.49
CA THR A 838 20.40 34.34 19.32
C THR A 838 19.24 33.35 19.26
N CYS A 839 19.10 32.61 18.18
CA CYS A 839 18.29 31.39 18.15
C CYS A 839 19.14 30.13 18.38
N ASN A 840 18.51 28.96 18.45
CA ASN A 840 19.21 27.69 18.72
C ASN A 840 20.24 27.31 17.63
N SER A 841 20.08 27.76 16.38
CA SER A 841 21.04 27.45 15.31
C SER A 841 21.52 28.65 14.48
N VAL A 842 20.93 29.83 14.69
CA VAL A 842 21.15 31.04 13.87
C VAL A 842 21.21 32.31 14.72
N ASN A 843 21.87 33.37 14.24
CA ASN A 843 21.82 34.69 14.89
C ASN A 843 20.52 35.42 14.51
N PHE A 844 20.09 36.38 15.34
CA PHE A 844 18.83 37.09 15.20
C PHE A 844 19.00 38.61 15.05
N PHE A 845 18.13 39.24 14.28
CA PHE A 845 18.11 40.68 14.01
C PHE A 845 16.68 41.19 13.95
N ILE A 846 16.50 42.47 14.28
CA ILE A 846 15.26 43.22 14.05
C ILE A 846 15.53 44.49 13.26
N VAL A 847 14.50 45.01 12.61
CA VAL A 847 14.48 46.32 11.95
C VAL A 847 13.48 47.21 12.69
N ARG A 848 13.91 48.43 13.02
CA ARG A 848 13.10 49.45 13.69
C ARG A 848 13.31 50.77 12.95
N GLY A 849 12.27 51.25 12.26
CA GLY A 849 12.38 52.37 11.34
C GLY A 849 13.35 52.07 10.20
N ASP A 850 14.42 52.87 10.10
CA ASP A 850 15.49 52.75 9.11
C ASP A 850 16.77 52.10 9.66
N GLU A 851 16.72 51.56 10.89
CA GLU A 851 17.87 50.97 11.57
C GLU A 851 17.75 49.44 11.71
N VAL A 852 18.87 48.76 11.51
CA VAL A 852 19.00 47.32 11.81
C VAL A 852 19.59 47.17 13.20
N TRP A 853 18.88 46.49 14.09
CA TRP A 853 19.34 46.20 15.44
C TRP A 853 19.78 44.74 15.52
N ALA A 854 21.00 44.56 16.01
CA ALA A 854 21.61 43.27 16.28
C ALA A 854 21.92 43.16 17.78
N PRO A 855 21.73 42.00 18.40
CA PRO A 855 22.18 41.80 19.77
C PRO A 855 23.69 42.04 19.90
N THR A 856 24.10 42.60 21.03
CA THR A 856 25.51 42.76 21.47
C THR A 856 26.27 41.45 21.46
N LYS A 857 27.60 41.50 21.28
CA LYS A 857 28.45 40.33 21.01
C LYS A 857 28.59 39.34 22.17
N ASP A 858 28.24 39.74 23.39
CA ASP A 858 28.29 38.87 24.56
C ASP A 858 27.24 37.75 24.50
N ASN A 859 27.57 36.61 25.12
CA ASN A 859 26.68 35.47 25.33
C ASN A 859 26.10 34.83 24.05
N GLN A 860 26.74 35.04 22.90
CA GLN A 860 26.31 34.43 21.63
C GLN A 860 27.46 34.00 20.74
N MET A 861 27.15 33.14 19.77
CA MET A 861 28.10 32.74 18.75
C MET A 861 28.40 33.91 17.80
N MET A 862 29.69 34.13 17.58
CA MET A 862 30.20 35.16 16.66
C MET A 862 30.06 34.73 15.19
N GLY A 863 28.83 34.65 14.69
CA GLY A 863 28.50 34.21 13.33
C GLY A 863 29.21 35.02 12.24
N ILE A 864 29.79 34.33 11.25
CA ILE A 864 30.44 34.99 10.10
C ILE A 864 29.39 35.63 9.19
N THR A 865 28.27 34.92 8.95
CA THR A 865 27.12 35.49 8.24
C THR A 865 26.59 36.74 8.94
N ARG A 866 26.46 36.72 10.28
CA ARG A 866 26.08 37.89 11.09
C ARG A 866 27.03 39.06 10.81
N GLN A 867 28.35 38.85 10.95
CA GLN A 867 29.33 39.92 10.76
C GLN A 867 29.31 40.47 9.32
N LYS A 868 29.27 39.59 8.30
CA LYS A 868 29.19 40.00 6.90
C LYS A 868 27.90 40.73 6.58
N THR A 869 26.77 40.33 7.16
CA THR A 869 25.51 41.08 7.07
C THR A 869 25.65 42.49 7.64
N ILE A 870 26.27 42.65 8.81
CA ILE A 870 26.53 43.97 9.39
C ILE A 870 27.46 44.80 8.50
N ASP A 871 28.52 44.19 7.95
CA ASP A 871 29.49 44.86 7.10
C ASP A 871 28.85 45.38 5.81
N VAL A 872 28.02 44.57 5.13
CA VAL A 872 27.32 45.01 3.90
C VAL A 872 26.26 46.08 4.20
N CYS A 873 25.60 46.03 5.35
CA CYS A 873 24.69 47.09 5.78
C CYS A 873 25.43 48.41 5.96
N ARG A 874 26.53 48.41 6.73
CA ARG A 874 27.35 49.60 6.97
C ARG A 874 27.94 50.16 5.68
N ALA A 875 28.42 49.29 4.80
CA ALA A 875 28.95 49.70 3.49
C ALA A 875 27.88 50.33 2.58
N ALA A 876 26.62 49.90 2.70
CA ALA A 876 25.48 50.48 1.98
C ALA A 876 24.87 51.72 2.67
N GLY A 877 25.45 52.18 3.78
CA GLY A 877 24.94 53.32 4.54
C GLY A 877 23.73 53.03 5.42
N ILE A 878 23.39 51.74 5.63
CA ILE A 878 22.32 51.33 6.56
C ILE A 878 22.87 51.39 7.99
N THR A 879 22.17 52.11 8.87
CA THR A 879 22.55 52.21 10.29
C THR A 879 22.35 50.86 10.96
N VAL A 880 23.44 50.32 11.52
CA VAL A 880 23.41 49.10 12.32
C VAL A 880 23.76 49.42 13.76
N ARG A 881 22.86 49.10 14.69
CA ARG A 881 23.11 49.21 16.13
C ARG A 881 23.31 47.84 16.74
N GLU A 882 24.42 47.66 17.45
CA GLU A 882 24.68 46.49 18.28
C GLU A 882 24.36 46.87 19.74
N LEU A 883 23.17 46.50 20.25
CA LEU A 883 22.68 46.88 21.58
C LEU A 883 21.90 45.75 22.27
N ASP A 884 21.69 45.88 23.58
CA ASP A 884 20.79 45.01 24.35
C ASP A 884 19.34 45.48 24.20
N PHE A 885 18.45 44.59 23.76
CA PHE A 885 17.02 44.88 23.63
C PHE A 885 16.17 43.72 24.13
N ALA A 886 15.02 44.07 24.71
CA ALA A 886 14.08 43.13 25.29
C ALA A 886 13.07 42.61 24.25
N LEU A 887 12.31 41.58 24.61
CA LEU A 887 11.24 41.04 23.77
C LEU A 887 10.19 42.08 23.34
N THR A 888 9.95 43.11 24.17
CA THR A 888 9.05 44.22 23.81
C THR A 888 9.48 44.91 22.50
N GLU A 889 10.79 45.10 22.30
CA GLU A 889 11.31 45.67 21.05
C GLU A 889 11.19 44.69 19.88
N VAL A 890 11.31 43.38 20.14
CA VAL A 890 11.11 42.35 19.11
C VAL A 890 9.67 42.32 18.62
N TYR A 891 8.71 42.28 19.55
CA TYR A 891 7.28 42.25 19.19
C TYR A 891 6.82 43.52 18.48
N GLY A 892 7.51 44.65 18.71
CA GLY A 892 7.26 45.93 18.05
C GLY A 892 8.10 46.18 16.80
N ALA A 893 8.88 45.21 16.32
CA ALA A 893 9.74 45.40 15.16
C ALA A 893 8.95 45.51 13.85
N ASP A 894 9.44 46.33 12.93
CA ASP A 894 8.88 46.48 11.59
C ASP A 894 9.23 45.27 10.71
N GLU A 895 10.43 44.72 10.90
CA GLU A 895 10.88 43.47 10.29
C GLU A 895 11.75 42.68 11.29
N ALA A 896 11.83 41.37 11.13
CA ALA A 896 12.82 40.55 11.83
C ALA A 896 13.41 39.50 10.89
N PHE A 897 14.65 39.09 11.13
CA PHE A 897 15.28 38.04 10.33
C PHE A 897 16.38 37.32 11.10
N CYS A 898 16.63 36.08 10.70
CA CYS A 898 17.71 35.25 11.21
C CYS A 898 18.83 35.14 10.18
N THR A 899 20.07 35.01 10.65
CA THR A 899 21.24 34.75 9.80
C THR A 899 21.93 33.44 10.15
N GLY A 900 22.17 32.61 9.14
CA GLY A 900 22.88 31.34 9.29
C GLY A 900 23.68 30.99 8.03
N THR A 901 24.69 30.13 8.17
CA THR A 901 25.52 29.71 7.03
C THR A 901 24.72 28.99 5.94
N PHE A 902 23.61 28.35 6.31
CA PHE A 902 22.81 27.56 5.38
C PHE A 902 21.84 28.41 4.53
N PRO A 903 20.85 29.11 5.11
CA PRO A 903 19.92 29.92 4.31
C PRO A 903 20.37 31.37 4.05
N SER A 904 21.56 31.73 4.52
CA SER A 904 22.09 33.11 4.61
C SER A 904 21.22 33.99 5.50
N GLN A 905 20.12 34.55 4.97
CA GLN A 905 19.17 35.36 5.72
C GLN A 905 17.73 34.86 5.44
N ILE A 906 16.97 34.56 6.49
CA ILE A 906 15.53 34.25 6.40
C ILE A 906 14.76 35.24 7.28
N HIS A 907 13.74 35.87 6.71
CA HIS A 907 12.81 36.71 7.45
C HIS A 907 11.99 35.91 8.48
N VAL A 908 11.61 36.57 9.55
CA VAL A 908 10.80 36.03 10.65
C VAL A 908 9.42 36.64 10.53
N THR A 909 8.40 35.80 10.43
CA THR A 909 7.01 36.21 10.25
C THR A 909 6.27 36.33 11.58
N GLU A 910 6.69 35.57 12.58
CA GLU A 910 6.02 35.47 13.87
C GLU A 910 7.00 35.21 15.01
N VAL A 911 6.78 35.81 16.18
CA VAL A 911 7.47 35.48 17.44
C VAL A 911 6.43 35.33 18.55
N ASP A 912 6.41 34.19 19.24
CA ASP A 912 5.48 33.90 20.36
C ASP A 912 4.00 34.12 20.02
N GLY A 913 3.57 33.71 18.81
CA GLY A 913 2.20 33.91 18.34
C GLY A 913 1.88 35.32 17.85
N ARG A 914 2.87 36.23 17.83
CA ARG A 914 2.69 37.62 17.36
C ARG A 914 3.34 37.81 16.01
N VAL A 915 2.55 38.24 15.04
CA VAL A 915 3.01 38.60 13.70
C VAL A 915 3.97 39.79 13.81
N ILE A 916 5.14 39.68 13.17
CA ILE A 916 6.12 40.76 13.07
C ILE A 916 5.87 41.53 11.76
N GLY A 917 5.81 42.86 11.84
CA GLY A 917 5.44 43.70 10.69
C GLY A 917 4.10 43.29 10.09
N ASP A 918 4.10 42.96 8.79
CA ASP A 918 2.94 42.46 8.04
C ASP A 918 2.95 40.94 7.83
N GLY A 919 3.85 40.22 8.52
CA GLY A 919 4.02 38.77 8.40
C GLY A 919 4.65 38.33 7.08
N LYS A 920 5.27 39.25 6.33
CA LYS A 920 5.95 38.96 5.07
C LYS A 920 7.43 39.37 5.15
N ARG A 921 8.17 39.07 4.09
CA ARG A 921 9.54 39.56 3.94
C ARG A 921 9.52 41.08 3.78
N GLY A 922 10.12 41.77 4.74
CA GLY A 922 10.24 43.21 4.69
C GLY A 922 11.27 43.71 3.66
N ALA A 923 11.13 44.98 3.29
CA ALA A 923 11.89 45.62 2.22
C ALA A 923 13.37 45.78 2.57
N LEU A 924 13.70 46.12 3.81
CA LEU A 924 15.09 46.28 4.22
C LEU A 924 15.80 44.92 4.26
N THR A 925 15.12 43.90 4.78
CA THR A 925 15.60 42.50 4.77
C THR A 925 15.89 42.00 3.35
N GLU A 926 15.04 42.34 2.38
CA GLU A 926 15.26 41.99 0.97
C GLU A 926 16.50 42.69 0.38
N VAL A 927 16.70 43.98 0.68
CA VAL A 927 17.90 44.71 0.27
C VAL A 927 19.16 44.08 0.86
N ILE A 928 19.13 43.74 2.15
CA ILE A 928 20.24 43.08 2.85
C ILE A 928 20.57 41.73 2.22
N GLN A 929 19.56 40.93 1.86
CA GLN A 929 19.76 39.66 1.13
C GLN A 929 20.49 39.86 -0.20
N LYS A 930 20.11 40.87 -0.98
CA LYS A 930 20.76 41.18 -2.26
C LYS A 930 22.21 41.65 -2.07
N LEU A 931 22.45 42.53 -1.10
CA LEU A 931 23.80 43.02 -0.78
C LEU A 931 24.72 41.88 -0.32
N TYR A 932 24.22 40.99 0.54
CA TYR A 932 24.97 39.83 0.99
C TYR A 932 25.27 38.86 -0.16
N ALA A 933 24.29 38.56 -1.01
CA ALA A 933 24.50 37.70 -2.18
C ALA A 933 25.59 38.25 -3.11
N ALA A 934 25.59 39.56 -3.36
CA ALA A 934 26.63 40.22 -4.15
C ALA A 934 28.02 40.12 -3.51
N GLU A 935 28.11 40.20 -2.17
CA GLU A 935 29.36 40.01 -1.44
C GLU A 935 29.86 38.56 -1.51
N VAL A 936 28.95 37.57 -1.47
CA VAL A 936 29.31 36.16 -1.66
C VAL A 936 29.89 35.94 -3.06
N GLU A 937 29.23 36.44 -4.10
CA GLU A 937 29.73 36.34 -5.49
C GLU A 937 31.13 36.98 -5.63
N ARG A 938 31.35 38.14 -5.01
CA ARG A 938 32.66 38.80 -4.97
C ARG A 938 33.71 37.93 -4.26
N ASP A 939 33.36 37.32 -3.14
CA ASP A 939 34.24 36.50 -2.32
C ASP A 939 34.68 35.22 -3.06
N VAL A 940 33.72 34.53 -3.69
CA VAL A 940 33.96 33.25 -4.39
C VAL A 940 34.48 33.43 -5.82
N ALA A 941 34.47 34.65 -6.38
CA ALA A 941 35.13 34.95 -7.66
C ALA A 941 36.67 34.86 -7.58
N ARG A 942 37.24 34.90 -6.38
CA ARG A 942 38.69 34.79 -6.16
C ARG A 942 39.19 33.36 -6.45
N SER A 943 40.45 33.24 -6.86
CA SER A 943 41.09 31.94 -7.06
C SER A 943 41.44 31.26 -5.73
N ARG A 944 41.61 29.93 -5.70
CA ARG A 944 42.02 29.22 -4.48
C ARG A 944 43.38 29.72 -4.00
N GLU A 945 44.28 30.07 -4.92
CA GLU A 945 45.62 30.59 -4.65
C GLU A 945 45.55 32.00 -4.02
N GLN A 946 44.63 32.85 -4.49
CA GLN A 946 44.41 34.18 -3.89
C GLN A 946 43.89 34.05 -2.46
N ILE A 947 42.93 33.15 -2.22
CA ILE A 947 42.37 32.88 -0.89
C ILE A 947 43.45 32.31 0.05
N GLN A 948 44.27 31.39 -0.46
CA GLN A 948 45.40 30.80 0.25
C GLN A 948 46.42 31.87 0.68
N ALA A 949 46.84 32.73 -0.25
CA ALA A 949 47.80 33.80 0.04
C ALA A 949 47.26 34.77 1.10
N GLU A 950 45.96 35.02 1.14
CA GLU A 950 45.32 35.91 2.11
C GLU A 950 45.36 35.37 3.56
N LEU A 951 45.39 34.04 3.72
CA LEU A 951 45.51 33.37 5.02
C LEU A 951 46.94 33.42 5.57
N GLU A 952 47.92 33.46 4.67
CA GLU A 952 49.36 33.47 4.99
C GLU A 952 49.91 34.88 5.19
N GLN A 953 49.16 35.92 4.79
CA GLN A 953 49.54 37.30 5.00
C GLN A 953 49.69 37.64 6.50
N ALA A 954 50.83 38.25 6.83
CA ALA A 954 51.07 38.83 8.14
C ALA A 954 50.05 39.94 8.44
N ARG A 955 49.84 40.22 9.74
CA ARG A 955 48.94 41.28 10.19
C ARG A 955 49.27 42.59 9.46
N ASP A 956 48.27 43.19 8.81
CA ASP A 956 48.43 44.50 8.21
C ASP A 956 48.66 45.55 9.32
N LEU A 957 49.88 46.10 9.34
CA LEU A 957 50.30 47.14 10.27
C LEU A 957 50.42 48.50 9.57
N SER A 958 49.83 48.68 8.38
CA SER A 958 49.79 49.97 7.65
C SER A 958 49.14 51.10 8.46
N VAL A 959 48.32 50.78 9.46
CA VAL A 959 47.82 51.77 10.42
C VAL A 959 48.96 52.44 11.19
N LEU A 960 50.07 51.74 11.44
CA LEU A 960 51.26 52.33 12.06
C LEU A 960 51.85 53.41 11.15
N ASP A 961 51.79 53.26 9.82
CA ASP A 961 52.29 54.28 8.90
C ASP A 961 51.38 55.51 8.87
N ARG A 962 50.05 55.30 8.96
CA ARG A 962 49.06 56.38 9.14
C ARG A 962 49.15 57.07 10.51
N LEU A 963 49.59 56.37 11.54
CA LEU A 963 49.80 56.90 12.89
C LEU A 963 51.15 57.59 13.04
N LYS A 964 52.21 57.10 12.37
CA LYS A 964 53.52 57.76 12.29
C LYS A 964 53.47 59.10 11.56
N SER A 965 52.49 59.35 10.71
CA SER A 965 52.27 60.68 10.11
C SER A 965 51.45 61.62 11.01
N LYS A 966 50.92 61.12 12.14
CA LYS A 966 50.11 61.86 13.11
C LYS A 966 50.78 62.03 14.49
N LEU A 967 51.78 61.20 14.79
CA LEU A 967 52.78 61.36 15.85
C LEU A 967 53.93 62.19 15.30
#